data_AF-A0AAU8AMX4-F1
#
_entry.id   AF-A0AAU8AMX4-F1
#
_cell.length_a   1.000
_cell.length_b   1.000
_cell.length_c   1.000
_cell.angle_alpha   90.00
_cell.angle_beta   90.00
_cell.angle_gamma   90.00
#
_symmetry.space_group_name_H-M   'P 1'
#
loop_
_entity.id
_entity.type
_entity.pdbx_description
1 polymer ?
#
loop_
_entity_poly.entity_id
_entity_poly.type
_entity_poly.pdbx_seq_one_letter_code
_entity_poly.pdbx_strand_id
1 'polypeptide(L)'
;MEKITYEEFLERWNNLDLPESALRPYVLLEPGESAFSVEVRPNPETVTDIPRLESALTFLNDRSRQKRHRDFERALQRGDRRPVLVSEGDSWFQFPLLLDDVIDHLGANYLIWSLDAAGDTVENMIDSDDAEYMEGLEAQAERVQAFLLSAAGNDVIGAKDGVPVLLSLLHPGSRSTLAEKLINRAELGRVSDGLKASYRKVVARIRADPRFEKLPILIHGYDYPFPFPFGRNDTRRPIWVFTNQDKWLGSAFEAKGIAGQELRRDIVRMLIDTLYDTLAEVAAEDPQVHLVDLRGTLTKRTDWVDEIHGTGAGFARIAQKFDAVLRAVLPPQPRVEAALVVEEPAPPPQPAAEEEFLAPEPELARYRFKVEAVPAKAMGIPDPERFGLGFTDPARLEAIVEEDDSVPFCFLSKGSEIGKAVARISTRGTTWDGKSGRWRGTGFLVAPNILLTNAHVINSREVGAAAKVEFGYEECPTGEVLPTFTYKLDPNRLFVSSGPQDLDYTFIWIEGDAETRFGHIQLWRGSFIAVDRHPAHVIHHPDGKPKRASLRRNDIVTSLGAREVLVHYTSDTMHGSSGAPVMRDDWRLFALHHAFEEADAELREKLGRNGFDVNFVNEGIKISAIAIDLDMRARNGPDQQSAAEVLRHMGGSDSRTGFFGTLGREATGESAFERVVDTYRGGEQDVDVAFWNVEWFSRNFREKLQSVARVIADLNLDIWALEETSPEATEALVAELKRSFQMDFDFAVSEPGAASGRQTTAVIWNRTTVQGARLDWPAEADRLLRLDSRDPEAQQFEAEDGRIFNRYPGLFRFSSTSAVSGKTFDFLLVPLHLKALAEGAKRRRMASNVLAKAIGLAMAEHGESDVLMGGDTNAEIGSGQFQGLLDAGFAALGAADERDGAFTYLKRPHQSLIDSIFASPGMKQTIGAEDFIIIAADRTFPNFVTQVSDHRPVMVRLSLGETAGEPPPPTPGTTGDTETRPAVPDRELLEEFAARFRADPDGTLRQLADIWESGGS
;
A
#
# COMPACT_ATOMS: atom_id res chain seq x y z
N MET A 1 -3.53 14.59 36.66
CA MET A 1 -4.32 14.12 35.51
C MET A 1 -4.72 12.69 35.80
N GLU A 2 -5.94 12.29 35.46
CA GLU A 2 -6.33 10.88 35.51
C GLU A 2 -5.54 10.12 34.43
N LYS A 3 -5.01 8.94 34.76
CA LYS A 3 -4.23 8.15 33.79
C LYS A 3 -5.20 7.51 32.79
N ILE A 4 -4.80 7.47 31.52
CA ILE A 4 -5.53 6.78 30.45
C ILE A 4 -4.84 5.46 30.10
N THR A 5 -5.55 4.49 29.54
CA THR A 5 -4.92 3.25 29.06
C THR A 5 -4.11 3.52 27.79
N TYR A 6 -3.19 2.61 27.43
CA TYR A 6 -2.44 2.70 26.17
C TYR A 6 -3.38 2.64 24.95
N GLU A 7 -4.49 1.93 25.05
CA GLU A 7 -5.53 1.87 24.01
C GLU A 7 -6.25 3.22 23.86
N GLU A 8 -6.66 3.85 24.96
CA GLU A 8 -7.24 5.21 24.96
C GLU A 8 -6.22 6.26 24.48
N PHE A 9 -4.94 6.07 24.78
CA PHE A 9 -3.86 6.88 24.23
C PHE A 9 -3.77 6.72 22.70
N LEU A 10 -3.82 5.48 22.19
CA LEU A 10 -3.81 5.20 20.75
C LEU A 10 -5.08 5.69 20.05
N GLU A 11 -6.24 5.68 20.69
CA GLU A 11 -7.47 6.28 20.15
C GLU A 11 -7.34 7.80 20.01
N ARG A 12 -6.84 8.47 21.06
CA ARG A 12 -6.55 9.91 21.00
C ARG A 12 -5.45 10.22 19.99
N TRP A 13 -4.44 9.35 19.91
CA TRP A 13 -3.40 9.44 18.93
C TRP A 13 -3.98 9.29 17.53
N ASN A 14 -4.72 8.26 17.20
CA ASN A 14 -5.25 8.06 15.85
C ASN A 14 -6.37 9.06 15.48
N ASN A 15 -6.94 9.75 16.45
CA ASN A 15 -7.86 10.85 16.21
C ASN A 15 -7.11 12.11 15.74
N LEU A 16 -7.08 12.31 14.43
CA LEU A 16 -6.48 13.50 13.79
C LEU A 16 -7.28 14.80 14.06
N ASP A 17 -8.54 14.73 14.56
CA ASP A 17 -9.34 15.92 14.93
C ASP A 17 -8.92 16.54 16.27
N LEU A 18 -8.17 15.81 17.10
CA LEU A 18 -7.61 16.34 18.33
C LEU A 18 -6.42 17.27 18.04
N PRO A 19 -6.34 18.45 18.69
CA PRO A 19 -5.18 19.31 18.56
C PRO A 19 -3.96 18.62 19.18
N GLU A 20 -2.79 18.78 18.56
CA GLU A 20 -1.53 18.20 19.04
C GLU A 20 -1.21 18.60 20.49
N SER A 21 -1.62 19.80 20.90
CA SER A 21 -1.52 20.29 22.28
C SER A 21 -2.28 19.43 23.30
N ALA A 22 -3.36 18.74 22.89
CA ALA A 22 -4.12 17.82 23.74
C ALA A 22 -3.43 16.46 23.92
N LEU A 23 -2.47 16.12 23.05
CA LEU A 23 -1.66 14.90 23.14
C LEU A 23 -0.41 15.11 23.99
N ARG A 24 0.12 16.35 24.05
CA ARG A 24 1.31 16.74 24.84
C ARG A 24 1.39 16.16 26.25
N PRO A 25 0.31 16.12 27.06
CA PRO A 25 0.37 15.57 28.42
C PRO A 25 0.62 14.06 28.47
N TYR A 26 0.24 13.34 27.41
CA TYR A 26 0.24 11.87 27.34
C TYR A 26 1.47 11.28 26.66
N VAL A 27 2.43 12.12 26.25
CA VAL A 27 3.66 11.71 25.61
C VAL A 27 4.88 12.17 26.41
N LEU A 28 5.84 11.27 26.57
CA LEU A 28 7.21 11.58 26.90
C LEU A 28 8.01 11.65 25.61
N LEU A 29 9.02 12.49 25.66
CA LEU A 29 10.05 12.51 24.66
C LEU A 29 11.28 11.87 25.30
N GLU A 30 12.07 11.11 24.56
CA GLU A 30 13.32 10.50 25.00
C GLU A 30 14.38 10.73 23.90
N PRO A 31 15.69 10.73 24.20
CA PRO A 31 16.71 10.80 23.16
C PRO A 31 16.71 9.55 22.29
N GLY A 32 16.73 9.72 20.98
CA GLY A 32 17.17 8.67 20.06
C GLY A 32 18.68 8.75 19.78
N GLU A 33 19.14 7.94 18.82
CA GLU A 33 20.57 7.77 18.48
C GLU A 33 21.28 8.99 17.82
N SER A 34 20.57 10.06 17.45
CA SER A 34 21.08 11.22 16.69
C SER A 34 20.67 12.56 17.33
N ALA A 35 21.35 13.65 16.96
CA ALA A 35 21.09 14.99 17.53
C ALA A 35 19.66 15.51 17.26
N PHE A 36 18.99 14.97 16.25
CA PHE A 36 17.60 15.27 15.92
C PHE A 36 16.63 14.15 16.29
N SER A 37 17.11 12.97 16.72
CA SER A 37 16.19 11.92 17.13
C SER A 37 15.71 12.11 18.55
N VAL A 38 14.42 12.38 18.63
CA VAL A 38 13.55 12.40 19.80
C VAL A 38 12.61 11.21 19.63
N GLU A 39 12.74 10.21 20.49
CA GLU A 39 11.76 9.14 20.60
C GLU A 39 10.55 9.65 21.36
N VAL A 40 9.35 9.41 20.84
CA VAL A 40 8.11 9.66 21.56
C VAL A 40 7.67 8.37 22.19
N ARG A 41 7.52 8.37 23.51
CA ARG A 41 6.95 7.27 24.25
C ARG A 41 5.66 7.73 24.90
N PRO A 42 4.65 6.88 25.05
CA PRO A 42 3.51 7.22 25.90
C PRO A 42 4.05 7.54 27.31
N ASN A 43 3.57 8.63 27.91
CA ASN A 43 4.07 9.06 29.19
C ASN A 43 3.56 8.11 30.30
N PRO A 44 4.42 7.32 30.96
CA PRO A 44 4.02 6.34 31.98
C PRO A 44 3.41 6.99 33.24
N GLU A 45 3.60 8.29 33.43
CA GLU A 45 2.93 9.05 34.50
C GLU A 45 1.45 9.35 34.17
N THR A 46 1.07 9.31 32.90
CA THR A 46 -0.28 9.65 32.41
C THR A 46 -0.95 8.57 31.56
N VAL A 47 -0.21 7.53 31.15
CA VAL A 47 -0.66 6.41 30.32
C VAL A 47 -0.28 5.08 31.01
N THR A 48 -1.21 4.13 31.13
CA THR A 48 -0.99 2.78 31.67
C THR A 48 -0.87 1.73 30.57
N ASP A 49 -0.33 0.55 30.88
CA ASP A 49 -0.29 -0.61 29.96
C ASP A 49 0.57 -0.42 28.70
N ILE A 50 1.64 0.37 28.82
CA ILE A 50 2.56 0.73 27.73
C ILE A 50 3.44 -0.49 27.33
N PRO A 51 3.38 -0.99 26.08
CA PRO A 51 4.29 -2.03 25.59
C PRO A 51 5.71 -1.48 25.36
N ARG A 52 6.73 -2.36 25.43
CA ARG A 52 8.14 -1.98 25.15
C ARG A 52 8.32 -1.62 23.68
N LEU A 53 8.51 -0.34 23.37
CA LEU A 53 8.71 0.21 22.02
C LEU A 53 9.93 1.15 22.01
N GLU A 54 10.62 1.22 20.87
CA GLU A 54 11.72 2.15 20.56
C GLU A 54 11.48 2.82 19.20
N SER A 55 11.88 4.11 19.11
CA SER A 55 11.86 5.09 18.00
C SER A 55 10.51 5.59 17.45
N ALA A 56 10.31 6.93 17.38
CA ALA A 56 9.01 7.55 17.06
C ALA A 56 9.03 8.90 16.29
N LEU A 57 10.10 9.29 15.60
CA LEU A 57 10.12 10.59 14.90
C LEU A 57 9.55 10.58 13.48
N THR A 58 9.81 9.52 12.71
CA THR A 58 9.12 9.30 11.42
C THR A 58 7.61 9.24 11.65
N PHE A 59 7.21 8.55 12.72
CA PHE A 59 5.82 8.46 13.19
C PHE A 59 5.18 9.81 13.57
N LEU A 60 5.99 10.78 14.04
CA LEU A 60 5.54 12.15 14.30
C LEU A 60 5.42 13.00 13.04
N ASN A 61 6.45 12.98 12.19
CA ASN A 61 6.45 13.71 10.93
C ASN A 61 5.29 13.24 10.04
N ASP A 62 5.06 11.92 9.96
CA ASP A 62 3.97 11.33 9.18
C ASP A 62 2.60 11.74 9.72
N ARG A 63 2.43 11.76 11.05
CA ARG A 63 1.17 12.21 11.68
C ARG A 63 0.90 13.68 11.41
N SER A 64 1.87 14.57 11.63
CA SER A 64 1.69 16.00 11.40
C SER A 64 1.44 16.31 9.93
N ARG A 65 2.15 15.64 9.00
CA ARG A 65 1.88 15.69 7.55
C ARG A 65 0.47 15.22 7.22
N GLN A 66 0.05 14.04 7.69
CA GLN A 66 -1.31 13.50 7.49
C GLN A 66 -2.40 14.44 8.00
N LYS A 67 -2.20 15.04 9.18
CA LYS A 67 -3.13 16.01 9.74
C LYS A 67 -3.23 17.27 8.85
N ARG A 68 -2.09 17.84 8.45
CA ARG A 68 -2.02 19.04 7.59
C ARG A 68 -2.66 18.79 6.23
N HIS A 69 -2.39 17.65 5.58
CA HIS A 69 -3.02 17.28 4.30
C HIS A 69 -4.53 17.11 4.42
N ARG A 70 -5.00 16.40 5.46
CA ARG A 70 -6.44 16.23 5.70
C ARG A 70 -7.14 17.56 5.98
N ASP A 71 -6.53 18.45 6.76
CA ASP A 71 -7.11 19.75 7.07
C ASP A 71 -7.14 20.65 5.81
N PHE A 72 -6.11 20.57 4.96
CA PHE A 72 -6.05 21.19 3.65
C PHE A 72 -7.18 20.69 2.73
N GLU A 73 -7.34 19.38 2.57
CA GLU A 73 -8.38 18.77 1.74
C GLU A 73 -9.79 19.12 2.21
N ARG A 74 -10.02 19.09 3.53
CA ARG A 74 -11.31 19.51 4.12
C ARG A 74 -11.60 20.99 3.86
N ALA A 75 -10.59 21.85 3.92
CA ALA A 75 -10.76 23.27 3.59
C ALA A 75 -11.14 23.45 2.11
N LEU A 76 -10.48 22.74 1.20
CA LEU A 76 -10.84 22.74 -0.22
C LEU A 76 -12.26 22.23 -0.47
N GLN A 77 -12.67 21.14 0.16
CA GLN A 77 -14.03 20.58 0.06
C GLN A 77 -15.10 21.56 0.58
N ARG A 78 -14.77 22.39 1.57
CA ARG A 78 -15.64 23.45 2.11
C ARG A 78 -15.66 24.72 1.25
N GLY A 79 -14.92 24.75 0.14
CA GLY A 79 -14.83 25.89 -0.76
C GLY A 79 -13.99 27.05 -0.23
N ASP A 80 -13.05 26.79 0.68
CA ASP A 80 -12.08 27.79 1.16
C ASP A 80 -11.25 28.32 -0.03
N ARG A 81 -11.02 29.64 -0.05
CA ARG A 81 -10.37 30.36 -1.14
C ARG A 81 -9.04 31.00 -0.74
N ARG A 82 -8.53 30.69 0.45
CA ARG A 82 -7.20 31.13 0.85
C ARG A 82 -6.14 30.64 -0.16
N PRO A 83 -5.06 31.40 -0.40
CA PRO A 83 -4.07 31.02 -1.40
C PRO A 83 -3.42 29.69 -1.06
N VAL A 84 -3.22 28.85 -2.07
CA VAL A 84 -2.60 27.53 -1.91
C VAL A 84 -1.09 27.65 -2.06
N LEU A 85 -0.37 27.15 -1.07
CA LEU A 85 1.09 27.05 -1.04
C LEU A 85 1.51 25.58 -0.96
N VAL A 86 2.69 25.28 -1.46
CA VAL A 86 3.39 24.01 -1.18
C VAL A 86 4.63 24.33 -0.35
N SER A 87 4.91 23.57 0.71
CA SER A 87 6.12 23.73 1.52
C SER A 87 6.94 22.44 1.60
N GLU A 88 8.26 22.58 1.52
CA GLU A 88 9.26 21.55 1.78
C GLU A 88 10.30 22.15 2.72
N GLY A 89 10.66 21.46 3.80
CA GLY A 89 11.43 22.15 4.83
C GLY A 89 11.83 21.36 6.07
N ASP A 90 12.84 21.90 6.76
CA ASP A 90 13.42 21.35 7.97
C ASP A 90 12.61 21.65 9.26
N SER A 91 13.28 21.56 10.42
CA SER A 91 12.68 21.77 11.74
C SER A 91 12.14 23.18 12.01
N TRP A 92 12.34 24.16 11.14
CA TRP A 92 11.67 25.47 11.21
C TRP A 92 10.28 25.48 10.56
N PHE A 93 10.02 24.54 9.64
CA PHE A 93 8.72 24.37 8.97
C PHE A 93 7.90 23.21 9.53
N GLN A 94 8.53 22.23 10.19
CA GLN A 94 7.82 21.20 10.93
C GLN A 94 8.55 20.81 12.21
N PHE A 95 7.96 21.10 13.37
CA PHE A 95 8.45 20.63 14.67
C PHE A 95 7.33 19.96 15.49
N PRO A 96 7.02 18.68 15.21
CA PRO A 96 5.79 18.03 15.69
C PRO A 96 5.61 18.06 17.20
N LEU A 97 4.35 18.22 17.65
CA LEU A 97 3.90 18.20 19.05
C LEU A 97 4.49 19.26 19.99
N LEU A 98 5.56 19.97 19.66
CA LEU A 98 6.37 20.69 20.65
C LEU A 98 6.32 22.20 20.53
N LEU A 99 6.22 22.71 19.30
CA LEU A 99 6.17 24.13 18.98
C LEU A 99 5.14 24.35 17.89
N ASP A 100 4.48 25.49 17.92
CA ASP A 100 3.73 25.97 16.76
C ASP A 100 4.77 26.62 15.85
N ASP A 101 5.03 26.01 14.69
CA ASP A 101 6.10 26.40 13.79
C ASP A 101 5.66 27.46 12.77
N VAL A 102 6.54 27.78 11.81
CA VAL A 102 6.25 28.80 10.80
C VAL A 102 5.02 28.44 9.95
N ILE A 103 4.86 27.17 9.59
CA ILE A 103 3.75 26.70 8.75
C ILE A 103 2.44 26.73 9.51
N ASP A 104 2.44 26.35 10.80
CA ASP A 104 1.25 26.46 11.65
C ASP A 104 0.75 27.90 11.75
N HIS A 105 1.66 28.87 11.88
CA HIS A 105 1.32 30.29 11.95
C HIS A 105 0.90 30.88 10.60
N LEU A 106 1.42 30.38 9.48
CA LEU A 106 0.99 30.78 8.13
C LEU A 106 -0.37 30.17 7.76
N GLY A 107 -0.70 28.99 8.30
CA GLY A 107 -1.94 28.26 8.03
C GLY A 107 -3.25 29.02 8.35
N ALA A 108 -3.17 30.14 9.09
CA ALA A 108 -4.29 31.05 9.27
C ALA A 108 -4.66 31.78 7.95
N ASN A 109 -3.66 32.23 7.20
CA ASN A 109 -3.84 33.06 6.00
C ASN A 109 -3.77 32.26 4.69
N TYR A 110 -3.19 31.06 4.72
CA TYR A 110 -2.89 30.25 3.54
C TYR A 110 -3.33 28.80 3.72
N LEU A 111 -3.65 28.11 2.62
CA LEU A 111 -3.81 26.66 2.57
C LEU A 111 -2.48 26.05 2.16
N ILE A 112 -1.86 25.25 3.02
CA ILE A 112 -0.49 24.79 2.79
C ILE A 112 -0.47 23.27 2.66
N TRP A 113 -0.04 22.78 1.51
CA TRP A 113 0.33 21.39 1.30
C TRP A 113 1.77 21.21 1.76
N SER A 114 1.93 20.68 2.98
CA SER A 114 3.20 20.60 3.69
C SER A 114 3.84 19.23 3.52
N LEU A 115 5.05 19.22 2.96
CA LEU A 115 5.95 18.08 2.85
C LEU A 115 7.11 18.23 3.84
N ASP A 116 6.95 19.03 4.87
CA ASP A 116 8.05 19.39 5.76
C ASP A 116 8.42 18.22 6.69
N ALA A 117 9.67 18.12 7.11
CA ALA A 117 10.14 17.13 8.08
C ALA A 117 11.28 17.67 8.95
N ALA A 118 11.19 17.42 10.26
CA ALA A 118 12.25 17.78 11.19
C ALA A 118 13.53 16.96 10.93
N GLY A 119 14.68 17.64 10.82
CA GLY A 119 16.00 17.00 10.75
C GLY A 119 16.48 16.61 9.35
N ASP A 120 15.74 16.97 8.30
CA ASP A 120 16.10 16.62 6.94
C ASP A 120 17.14 17.58 6.32
N THR A 121 18.02 17.07 5.45
CA THR A 121 19.13 17.84 4.87
C THR A 121 18.82 18.25 3.43
N VAL A 122 19.45 19.33 2.98
CA VAL A 122 19.36 19.81 1.59
C VAL A 122 19.71 18.72 0.58
N GLU A 123 20.72 17.90 0.88
CA GLU A 123 21.11 16.78 0.02
C GLU A 123 20.01 15.71 -0.05
N ASN A 124 19.37 15.37 1.07
CA ASN A 124 18.27 14.40 1.09
C ASN A 124 17.01 14.91 0.35
N MET A 125 16.70 16.20 0.48
CA MET A 125 15.54 16.84 -0.17
C MET A 125 15.73 17.01 -1.69
N ILE A 126 16.97 17.02 -2.20
CA ILE A 126 17.30 17.49 -3.55
C ILE A 126 18.02 16.43 -4.41
N ASP A 127 18.89 15.62 -3.82
CA ASP A 127 19.70 14.60 -4.52
C ASP A 127 19.11 13.19 -4.45
N SER A 128 17.93 13.02 -3.84
CA SER A 128 17.10 11.82 -4.01
C SER A 128 16.42 11.85 -5.39
N ASP A 129 16.37 10.70 -6.07
CA ASP A 129 15.60 10.55 -7.32
C ASP A 129 14.08 10.72 -7.10
N ASP A 130 13.65 10.76 -5.83
CA ASP A 130 12.28 10.90 -5.30
C ASP A 130 12.05 12.30 -4.65
N ALA A 131 12.31 13.38 -5.40
CA ALA A 131 12.12 14.74 -4.88
C ALA A 131 10.63 15.07 -4.61
N GLU A 132 10.16 14.78 -3.39
CA GLU A 132 8.77 14.91 -2.93
C GLU A 132 8.14 16.28 -3.25
N TYR A 133 8.92 17.36 -3.21
CA TYR A 133 8.43 18.71 -3.52
C TYR A 133 7.86 18.83 -4.94
N MET A 134 8.40 18.11 -5.93
CA MET A 134 7.84 18.12 -7.28
C MET A 134 6.50 17.40 -7.32
N GLU A 135 6.34 16.29 -6.60
CA GLU A 135 5.06 15.58 -6.51
C GLU A 135 3.99 16.46 -5.85
N GLY A 136 4.34 17.17 -4.78
CA GLY A 136 3.44 18.14 -4.13
C GLY A 136 3.03 19.29 -5.07
N LEU A 137 3.99 19.84 -5.81
CA LEU A 137 3.71 20.87 -6.83
C LEU A 137 2.81 20.34 -7.95
N GLU A 138 3.07 19.13 -8.44
CA GLU A 138 2.29 18.47 -9.49
C GLU A 138 0.85 18.17 -9.04
N ALA A 139 0.68 17.64 -7.82
CA ALA A 139 -0.62 17.37 -7.22
C ALA A 139 -1.46 18.64 -7.05
N GLN A 140 -0.81 19.78 -6.81
CA GLN A 140 -1.47 21.08 -6.64
C GLN A 140 -1.31 22.00 -7.85
N ALA A 141 -0.94 21.47 -9.02
CA ALA A 141 -0.49 22.28 -10.15
C ALA A 141 -1.52 23.32 -10.64
N GLU A 142 -2.81 23.01 -10.53
CA GLU A 142 -3.89 23.91 -10.96
C GLU A 142 -4.14 25.09 -10.00
N ARG A 143 -3.64 25.00 -8.76
CA ARG A 143 -4.02 25.92 -7.66
C ARG A 143 -2.85 26.52 -6.90
N VAL A 144 -1.66 25.93 -6.98
CA VAL A 144 -0.47 26.39 -6.25
C VAL A 144 -0.08 27.80 -6.69
N GLN A 145 0.21 28.65 -5.71
CA GLN A 145 0.52 30.06 -5.93
C GLN A 145 1.91 30.46 -5.45
N ALA A 146 2.53 29.73 -4.53
CA ALA A 146 3.95 29.83 -4.23
C ALA A 146 4.49 28.52 -3.62
N PHE A 147 5.80 28.35 -3.72
CA PHE A 147 6.55 27.28 -3.09
C PHE A 147 7.44 27.83 -1.97
N LEU A 148 7.44 27.19 -0.79
CA LEU A 148 8.29 27.56 0.35
C LEU A 148 9.36 26.48 0.54
N LEU A 149 10.62 26.89 0.68
CA LEU A 149 11.74 25.97 0.89
C LEU A 149 12.58 26.38 2.12
N SER A 150 12.61 25.51 3.13
CA SER A 150 13.50 25.61 4.31
C SER A 150 14.60 24.56 4.26
N ALA A 151 15.74 24.89 3.67
CA ALA A 151 16.77 23.90 3.38
C ALA A 151 18.18 24.53 3.49
N ALA A 152 18.69 24.77 4.70
CA ALA A 152 20.08 25.24 4.87
C ALA A 152 20.67 25.10 6.29
N GLY A 153 19.85 24.78 7.29
CA GLY A 153 20.22 24.93 8.71
C GLY A 153 21.13 23.83 9.16
N ASN A 154 20.85 22.62 8.70
CA ASN A 154 21.62 21.42 9.00
C ASN A 154 23.03 21.46 8.39
N ASP A 155 23.28 22.30 7.38
CA ASP A 155 24.57 22.45 6.71
C ASP A 155 25.48 23.53 7.33
N VAL A 156 24.96 24.41 8.18
CA VAL A 156 25.73 25.54 8.74
C VAL A 156 25.68 25.63 10.27
N ILE A 157 24.52 25.43 10.89
CA ILE A 157 24.31 25.61 12.34
C ILE A 157 23.65 24.41 13.05
N GLY A 158 23.25 23.39 12.30
CA GLY A 158 22.65 22.15 12.82
C GLY A 158 23.65 21.00 12.91
N ALA A 159 23.20 19.79 12.60
CA ALA A 159 24.00 18.57 12.65
C ALA A 159 23.73 17.68 11.44
N LYS A 160 24.74 16.91 11.03
CA LYS A 160 24.64 15.87 9.99
C LYS A 160 25.03 14.53 10.61
N ASP A 161 24.19 13.51 10.46
CA ASP A 161 24.37 12.19 11.09
C ASP A 161 24.60 12.24 12.62
N GLY A 162 23.94 13.19 13.29
CA GLY A 162 24.09 13.42 14.73
C GLY A 162 25.41 14.11 15.15
N VAL A 163 26.26 14.49 14.19
CA VAL A 163 27.50 15.23 14.43
C VAL A 163 27.29 16.71 14.11
N PRO A 164 27.59 17.64 15.04
CA PRO A 164 27.48 19.07 14.77
C PRO A 164 28.35 19.52 13.59
N VAL A 165 27.75 20.14 12.58
CA VAL A 165 28.49 20.61 11.39
C VAL A 165 29.50 21.69 11.74
N LEU A 166 29.24 22.43 12.80
CA LEU A 166 30.18 23.41 13.35
C LEU A 166 31.57 22.82 13.69
N LEU A 167 31.68 21.51 13.93
CA LEU A 167 32.98 20.86 14.15
C LEU A 167 33.88 20.88 12.91
N SER A 168 33.36 20.78 11.69
CA SER A 168 34.19 20.86 10.47
C SER A 168 34.50 22.30 10.08
N LEU A 169 33.56 23.22 10.36
CA LEU A 169 33.65 24.64 10.01
C LEU A 169 34.60 25.44 10.90
N LEU A 170 35.11 24.88 12.00
CA LEU A 170 36.01 25.55 12.93
C LEU A 170 37.40 24.91 13.02
N HIS A 171 38.43 25.76 13.04
CA HIS A 171 39.78 25.34 13.39
C HIS A 171 39.89 25.04 14.90
N PRO A 172 40.65 24.01 15.32
CA PRO A 172 40.92 23.75 16.74
C PRO A 172 41.59 24.97 17.39
N GLY A 173 41.22 25.26 18.64
CA GLY A 173 41.54 26.45 19.43
C GLY A 173 42.92 27.04 19.17
N SER A 174 42.99 27.95 18.20
CA SER A 174 44.10 28.90 18.11
C SER A 174 43.92 29.93 19.23
N ARG A 175 45.01 30.53 19.72
CA ARG A 175 44.96 31.62 20.74
C ARG A 175 44.28 32.91 20.24
N SER A 176 43.55 32.86 19.12
CA SER A 176 42.91 34.02 18.49
C SER A 176 41.59 34.34 19.17
N THR A 177 41.39 35.61 19.51
CA THR A 177 40.11 36.19 19.94
C THR A 177 39.30 36.77 18.79
N LEU A 178 39.83 36.70 17.55
CA LEU A 178 39.13 37.15 16.35
C LEU A 178 38.38 35.98 15.73
N ALA A 179 37.05 36.14 15.63
CA ALA A 179 36.13 35.14 15.13
C ALA A 179 36.48 34.66 13.71
N GLU A 180 36.87 35.56 12.81
CA GLU A 180 37.22 35.22 11.42
C GLU A 180 38.40 34.26 11.28
N LYS A 181 39.33 34.25 12.25
CA LYS A 181 40.51 33.36 12.23
C LYS A 181 40.19 31.96 12.76
N LEU A 182 39.03 31.78 13.38
CA LEU A 182 38.57 30.51 13.92
C LEU A 182 37.69 29.75 12.93
N ILE A 183 37.14 30.44 11.93
CA ILE A 183 36.36 29.84 10.85
C ILE A 183 37.31 29.23 9.81
N ASN A 184 37.07 27.96 9.49
CA ASN A 184 37.69 27.28 8.37
C ASN A 184 37.08 27.76 7.05
N ARG A 185 37.61 28.88 6.53
CA ARG A 185 37.08 29.53 5.31
C ARG A 185 37.07 28.63 4.07
N ALA A 186 38.03 27.71 3.96
CA ALA A 186 38.08 26.78 2.84
C ALA A 186 36.89 25.80 2.89
N GLU A 187 36.59 25.28 4.09
CA GLU A 187 35.45 24.37 4.27
C GLU A 187 34.12 25.09 4.18
N LEU A 188 33.99 26.28 4.77
CA LEU A 188 32.81 27.12 4.63
C LEU A 188 32.54 27.46 3.16
N GLY A 189 33.59 27.72 2.36
CA GLY A 189 33.46 27.91 0.92
C GLY A 189 32.90 26.68 0.21
N ARG A 190 33.40 25.47 0.52
CA ARG A 190 32.86 24.22 -0.05
C ARG A 190 31.40 23.98 0.30
N VAL A 191 31.03 24.20 1.56
CA VAL A 191 29.64 24.08 2.03
C VAL A 191 28.74 25.08 1.30
N SER A 192 29.20 26.34 1.16
CA SER A 192 28.45 27.38 0.44
C SER A 192 28.27 27.05 -1.04
N ASP A 193 29.32 26.56 -1.71
CA ASP A 193 29.27 26.14 -3.12
C ASP A 193 28.32 24.96 -3.33
N GLY A 194 28.35 23.98 -2.42
CA GLY A 194 27.44 22.82 -2.42
C GLY A 194 25.99 23.25 -2.25
N LEU A 195 25.71 24.06 -1.23
CA LEU A 195 24.37 24.61 -0.97
C LEU A 195 23.84 25.39 -2.18
N LYS A 196 24.67 26.26 -2.75
CA LYS A 196 24.32 27.04 -3.95
C LYS A 196 23.96 26.13 -5.12
N ALA A 197 24.72 25.05 -5.33
CA ALA A 197 24.43 24.08 -6.38
C ALA A 197 23.09 23.36 -6.15
N SER A 198 22.79 22.96 -4.92
CA SER A 198 21.54 22.29 -4.58
C SER A 198 20.32 23.19 -4.78
N TYR A 199 20.34 24.43 -4.29
CA TYR A 199 19.26 25.38 -4.54
C TYR A 199 19.04 25.66 -6.03
N ARG A 200 20.12 25.80 -6.81
CA ARG A 200 20.02 25.96 -8.27
C ARG A 200 19.39 24.75 -8.94
N LYS A 201 19.68 23.52 -8.48
CA LYS A 201 19.03 22.31 -8.99
C LYS A 201 17.52 22.35 -8.75
N VAL A 202 17.06 22.74 -7.55
CA VAL A 202 15.63 22.86 -7.23
C VAL A 202 14.96 23.89 -8.14
N VAL A 203 15.53 25.11 -8.21
CA VAL A 203 14.99 26.17 -9.06
C VAL A 203 14.95 25.70 -10.52
N ALA A 204 16.04 25.12 -11.04
CA ALA A 204 16.08 24.62 -12.41
C ALA A 204 15.03 23.52 -12.68
N ARG A 205 14.82 22.60 -11.74
CA ARG A 205 13.83 21.51 -11.86
C ARG A 205 12.40 22.05 -11.86
N ILE A 206 12.08 22.99 -10.98
CA ILE A 206 10.77 23.65 -10.96
C ILE A 206 10.54 24.44 -12.26
N ARG A 207 11.55 25.18 -12.72
CA ARG A 207 11.45 25.98 -13.96
C ARG A 207 11.40 25.13 -15.23
N ALA A 208 11.86 23.88 -15.19
CA ALA A 208 11.76 22.96 -16.32
C ALA A 208 10.30 22.57 -16.64
N ASP A 209 9.39 22.69 -15.66
CA ASP A 209 7.97 22.46 -15.88
C ASP A 209 7.26 23.77 -16.30
N PRO A 210 6.62 23.82 -17.48
CA PRO A 210 5.91 25.01 -17.96
C PRO A 210 4.82 25.51 -17.01
N ARG A 211 4.23 24.64 -16.17
CA ARG A 211 3.20 25.00 -15.19
C ARG A 211 3.75 25.89 -14.08
N PHE A 212 5.04 25.79 -13.78
CA PHE A 212 5.70 26.46 -12.65
C PHE A 212 6.76 27.48 -13.09
N GLU A 213 6.84 27.79 -14.40
CA GLU A 213 7.81 28.73 -14.98
C GLU A 213 7.85 30.08 -14.22
N LYS A 214 6.70 30.53 -13.71
CA LYS A 214 6.54 31.80 -12.99
C LYS A 214 6.13 31.64 -11.53
N LEU A 215 6.25 30.43 -10.97
CA LEU A 215 5.86 30.19 -9.59
C LEU A 215 6.85 30.89 -8.63
N PRO A 216 6.39 31.80 -7.76
CA PRO A 216 7.23 32.38 -6.71
C PRO A 216 7.79 31.28 -5.79
N ILE A 217 9.10 31.28 -5.59
CA ILE A 217 9.81 30.38 -4.68
C ILE A 217 10.38 31.22 -3.54
N LEU A 218 9.99 30.94 -2.30
CA LEU A 218 10.53 31.63 -1.13
C LEU A 218 11.58 30.74 -0.45
N ILE A 219 12.77 31.31 -0.26
CA ILE A 219 13.89 30.68 0.43
C ILE A 219 14.29 31.54 1.63
N HIS A 220 14.94 30.96 2.63
CA HIS A 220 15.40 31.71 3.78
C HIS A 220 16.67 31.11 4.40
N GLY A 221 17.37 31.93 5.20
CA GLY A 221 18.37 31.45 6.15
C GLY A 221 17.80 31.41 7.56
N TYR A 222 18.66 31.48 8.57
CA TYR A 222 18.25 31.41 9.98
C TYR A 222 18.46 32.76 10.68
N ASP A 223 17.90 32.94 11.86
CA ASP A 223 18.23 34.09 12.71
C ASP A 223 19.44 33.78 13.59
N TYR A 224 20.03 34.79 14.24
CA TYR A 224 21.25 34.67 15.03
C TYR A 224 21.00 33.97 16.37
N PRO A 225 21.38 32.68 16.51
CA PRO A 225 21.13 31.93 17.73
C PRO A 225 22.02 32.40 18.89
N PHE A 226 21.67 31.92 20.07
CA PHE A 226 22.49 32.06 21.27
C PHE A 226 23.10 30.69 21.62
N PRO A 227 24.39 30.44 21.31
CA PRO A 227 25.06 29.18 21.66
C PRO A 227 25.01 28.91 23.16
N PHE A 228 24.69 27.69 23.56
CA PHE A 228 24.61 27.33 24.96
C PHE A 228 26.01 27.10 25.57
N PRO A 229 26.21 27.42 26.87
CA PRO A 229 25.39 28.33 27.67
C PRO A 229 25.66 29.79 27.27
N PHE A 230 24.64 30.65 27.29
CA PHE A 230 24.78 32.10 27.09
C PHE A 230 24.38 32.89 28.35
N GLY A 231 25.39 33.43 29.05
CA GLY A 231 25.24 34.06 30.36
C GLY A 231 25.27 33.07 31.54
N ARG A 232 25.31 33.59 32.77
CA ARG A 232 25.39 32.77 34.01
C ARG A 232 24.07 32.10 34.41
N ASN A 233 22.95 32.56 33.84
CA ASN A 233 21.59 32.11 34.17
C ASN A 233 20.86 31.56 32.92
N ASP A 234 21.57 30.90 32.01
CA ASP A 234 20.91 30.28 30.87
C ASP A 234 20.12 29.04 31.31
N THR A 235 18.81 29.23 31.48
CA THR A 235 17.87 28.21 31.96
C THR A 235 17.19 27.42 30.83
N ARG A 236 17.62 27.56 29.57
CA ARG A 236 17.02 26.79 28.46
C ARG A 236 17.22 25.29 28.72
N ARG A 237 16.13 24.61 29.06
CA ARG A 237 16.04 23.17 29.32
C ARG A 237 14.82 22.62 28.60
N PRO A 238 14.79 22.71 27.27
CA PRO A 238 13.69 22.14 26.50
C PRO A 238 13.57 20.66 26.83
N ILE A 239 12.34 20.17 26.95
CA ILE A 239 12.11 18.78 27.36
C ILE A 239 12.84 17.81 26.43
N TRP A 240 12.92 18.06 25.12
CA TRP A 240 13.59 17.22 24.11
C TRP A 240 15.14 17.18 24.15
N VAL A 241 15.80 17.90 25.05
CA VAL A 241 17.27 17.91 25.17
C VAL A 241 17.70 17.30 26.52
N PHE A 242 17.57 15.97 26.64
CA PHE A 242 17.69 15.26 27.92
C PHE A 242 19.13 14.95 28.39
N THR A 243 20.12 14.92 27.50
CA THR A 243 21.49 14.48 27.86
C THR A 243 22.48 15.62 28.07
N ASN A 244 22.40 16.71 27.29
CA ASN A 244 23.34 17.83 27.33
C ASN A 244 22.71 19.04 26.61
N GLN A 245 22.69 20.23 27.24
CA GLN A 245 21.99 21.45 26.74
C GLN A 245 22.68 22.13 25.54
N ASP A 246 23.78 21.56 25.07
CA ASP A 246 24.75 22.12 24.13
C ASP A 246 24.95 21.26 22.86
N LYS A 247 23.91 20.57 22.38
CA LYS A 247 24.02 19.55 21.33
C LYS A 247 24.50 20.04 19.95
N TRP A 248 24.24 21.28 19.57
CA TRP A 248 24.52 21.75 18.20
C TRP A 248 25.66 22.77 18.16
N LEU A 249 25.62 23.77 19.03
CA LEU A 249 26.56 24.89 18.99
C LEU A 249 27.55 24.81 20.15
N GLY A 250 27.04 24.72 21.38
CA GLY A 250 27.85 24.80 22.58
C GLY A 250 28.94 23.72 22.68
N SER A 251 28.58 22.44 22.51
CA SER A 251 29.51 21.32 22.61
C SER A 251 30.56 21.35 21.50
N ALA A 252 30.18 21.77 20.30
CA ALA A 252 31.11 21.95 19.18
C ALA A 252 32.14 23.05 19.47
N PHE A 253 31.71 24.17 20.04
CA PHE A 253 32.64 25.21 20.49
C PHE A 253 33.54 24.74 21.64
N GLU A 254 33.02 23.97 22.58
CA GLU A 254 33.81 23.38 23.67
C GLU A 254 34.85 22.40 23.17
N ALA A 255 34.47 21.48 22.28
CA ALA A 255 35.38 20.52 21.64
C ALA A 255 36.51 21.23 20.86
N LYS A 256 36.24 22.42 20.33
CA LYS A 256 37.24 23.28 19.66
C LYS A 256 38.00 24.19 20.61
N GLY A 257 37.72 24.16 21.91
CA GLY A 257 38.41 24.98 22.93
C GLY A 257 38.05 26.47 22.90
N ILE A 258 36.88 26.83 22.36
CA ILE A 258 36.41 28.22 22.23
C ILE A 258 35.43 28.51 23.37
N ALA A 259 35.89 29.14 24.45
CA ALA A 259 35.07 29.35 25.67
C ALA A 259 34.30 30.69 25.72
N GLY A 260 34.72 31.71 24.96
CA GLY A 260 34.13 33.05 25.04
C GLY A 260 32.73 33.13 24.42
N GLN A 261 31.69 33.39 25.21
CA GLN A 261 30.29 33.38 24.76
C GLN A 261 29.97 34.41 23.66
N GLU A 262 30.46 35.64 23.81
CA GLU A 262 30.32 36.68 22.77
C GLU A 262 31.04 36.27 21.48
N LEU A 263 32.25 35.70 21.63
CA LEU A 263 33.02 35.18 20.49
C LEU A 263 32.31 34.03 19.78
N ARG A 264 31.70 33.09 20.52
CA ARG A 264 30.86 32.02 19.94
C ARG A 264 29.73 32.62 19.11
N ARG A 265 29.03 33.62 19.65
CA ARG A 265 27.92 34.28 18.97
C ARG A 265 28.37 35.05 17.74
N ASP A 266 29.50 35.76 17.80
CA ASP A 266 30.08 36.46 16.65
C ASP A 266 30.45 35.49 15.51
N ILE A 267 30.97 34.31 15.85
CA ILE A 267 31.24 33.25 14.86
C ILE A 267 29.94 32.82 14.18
N VAL A 268 28.90 32.46 14.94
CA VAL A 268 27.65 31.98 14.34
C VAL A 268 26.98 33.07 13.49
N ARG A 269 27.06 34.35 13.91
CA ARG A 269 26.57 35.47 13.11
C ARG A 269 27.24 35.52 11.73
N MET A 270 28.56 35.38 11.66
CA MET A 270 29.27 35.38 10.37
C MET A 270 28.94 34.17 9.51
N LEU A 271 28.73 32.99 10.11
CA LEU A 271 28.30 31.80 9.38
C LEU A 271 26.91 32.02 8.75
N ILE A 272 25.98 32.59 9.52
CA ILE A 272 24.64 32.93 9.04
C ILE A 272 24.71 34.04 7.98
N ASP A 273 25.51 35.08 8.17
CA ASP A 273 25.68 36.13 7.16
C ASP A 273 26.23 35.57 5.85
N THR A 274 27.20 34.65 5.91
CA THR A 274 27.71 33.94 4.72
C THR A 274 26.63 33.10 4.04
N LEU A 275 25.76 32.46 4.83
CA LEU A 275 24.60 31.73 4.30
C LEU A 275 23.65 32.69 3.56
N TYR A 276 23.33 33.85 4.12
CA TYR A 276 22.48 34.83 3.44
C TYR A 276 23.13 35.39 2.17
N ASP A 277 24.44 35.62 2.18
CA ASP A 277 25.17 36.04 0.97
C ASP A 277 25.02 34.97 -0.13
N THR A 278 25.18 33.69 0.23
CA THR A 278 25.00 32.55 -0.69
C THR A 278 23.58 32.47 -1.25
N LEU A 279 22.56 32.58 -0.39
CA LEU A 279 21.16 32.54 -0.81
C LEU A 279 20.75 33.78 -1.61
N ALA A 280 21.35 34.95 -1.31
CA ALA A 280 21.11 36.17 -2.08
C ALA A 280 21.66 36.06 -3.50
N GLU A 281 22.80 35.37 -3.68
CA GLU A 281 23.31 35.06 -5.01
C GLU A 281 22.35 34.16 -5.79
N VAL A 282 21.78 33.13 -5.16
CA VAL A 282 20.75 32.28 -5.79
C VAL A 282 19.52 33.11 -6.18
N ALA A 283 18.99 33.92 -5.26
CA ALA A 283 17.82 34.74 -5.51
C ALA A 283 18.04 35.82 -6.58
N ALA A 284 19.29 36.28 -6.77
CA ALA A 284 19.63 37.23 -7.83
C ALA A 284 19.63 36.60 -9.24
N GLU A 285 19.71 35.27 -9.34
CA GLU A 285 19.75 34.54 -10.62
C GLU A 285 18.35 34.32 -11.22
N ASP A 286 17.28 34.35 -10.42
CA ASP A 286 15.90 34.19 -10.85
C ASP A 286 14.97 35.21 -10.15
N PRO A 287 14.29 36.11 -10.88
CA PRO A 287 13.43 37.14 -10.29
C PRO A 287 12.19 36.61 -9.55
N GLN A 288 11.84 35.34 -9.72
CA GLN A 288 10.76 34.66 -9.00
C GLN A 288 11.26 33.91 -7.75
N VAL A 289 12.56 33.99 -7.43
CA VAL A 289 13.13 33.47 -6.18
C VAL A 289 13.28 34.62 -5.19
N HIS A 290 12.63 34.49 -4.04
CA HIS A 290 12.52 35.53 -3.03
C HIS A 290 13.17 35.10 -1.72
N LEU A 291 14.27 35.77 -1.35
CA LEU A 291 14.95 35.55 -0.09
C LEU A 291 14.22 36.27 1.05
N VAL A 292 13.72 35.52 2.03
CA VAL A 292 13.11 36.06 3.25
C VAL A 292 14.21 36.29 4.29
N ASP A 293 14.53 37.54 4.59
CA ASP A 293 15.54 37.90 5.59
C ASP A 293 14.98 37.82 7.01
N LEU A 294 15.41 36.80 7.76
CA LEU A 294 14.97 36.52 9.12
C LEU A 294 15.91 37.12 10.18
N ARG A 295 17.08 37.64 9.79
CA ARG A 295 18.10 38.11 10.73
C ARG A 295 17.59 39.26 11.59
N GLY A 296 17.85 39.17 12.89
CA GLY A 296 17.49 40.19 13.87
C GLY A 296 16.00 40.18 14.28
N THR A 297 15.26 39.11 14.03
CA THR A 297 13.86 38.94 14.43
C THR A 297 13.72 38.40 15.86
N LEU A 298 14.58 37.47 16.27
CA LEU A 298 14.68 36.79 17.56
C LEU A 298 15.83 37.38 18.38
N THR A 299 15.65 38.65 18.76
CA THR A 299 16.73 39.48 19.35
C THR A 299 17.14 39.10 20.77
N LYS A 300 16.29 38.42 21.53
CA LYS A 300 16.52 38.07 22.94
C LYS A 300 16.72 36.57 23.10
N ARG A 301 17.58 36.17 24.03
CA ARG A 301 17.77 34.75 24.40
C ARG A 301 16.43 34.05 24.74
N THR A 302 15.49 34.77 25.36
CA THR A 302 14.16 34.24 25.72
C THR A 302 13.24 33.99 24.54
N ASP A 303 13.59 34.48 23.35
CA ASP A 303 12.85 34.18 22.12
C ASP A 303 13.16 32.78 21.59
N TRP A 304 14.21 32.14 22.11
CA TRP A 304 14.71 30.82 21.75
C TRP A 304 14.37 29.80 22.82
N VAL A 305 13.85 28.65 22.38
CA VAL A 305 13.53 27.54 23.28
C VAL A 305 14.74 26.63 23.50
N ASP A 306 15.62 26.54 22.50
CA ASP A 306 16.90 25.82 22.54
C ASP A 306 18.01 26.59 21.80
N GLU A 307 19.08 25.94 21.34
CA GLU A 307 20.18 26.62 20.66
C GLU A 307 19.83 27.14 19.26
N ILE A 308 18.88 26.53 18.55
CA ILE A 308 18.61 26.81 17.12
C ILE A 308 17.12 26.98 16.78
N HIS A 309 16.20 26.75 17.72
CA HIS A 309 14.76 26.90 17.53
C HIS A 309 14.17 28.07 18.33
N GLY A 310 13.25 28.78 17.70
CA GLY A 310 12.44 29.81 18.34
C GLY A 310 11.35 29.22 19.23
N THR A 311 10.84 30.01 20.17
CA THR A 311 9.55 29.73 20.82
C THR A 311 8.41 29.90 19.82
N GLY A 312 7.21 29.37 20.06
CA GLY A 312 6.05 29.63 19.17
C GLY A 312 5.78 31.13 18.95
N ALA A 313 5.91 31.96 19.99
CA ALA A 313 5.83 33.43 19.82
C ALA A 313 6.99 34.02 18.97
N GLY A 314 8.16 33.37 18.99
CA GLY A 314 9.26 33.66 18.10
C GLY A 314 8.95 33.28 16.65
N PHE A 315 8.49 32.05 16.41
CA PHE A 315 8.10 31.58 15.08
C PHE A 315 6.92 32.36 14.50
N ALA A 316 5.98 32.84 15.31
CA ALA A 316 4.94 33.76 14.87
C ALA A 316 5.52 35.06 14.27
N ARG A 317 6.61 35.61 14.84
CA ARG A 317 7.30 36.78 14.27
C ARG A 317 8.08 36.45 13.00
N ILE A 318 8.62 35.24 12.91
CA ILE A 318 9.25 34.73 11.69
C ILE A 318 8.20 34.58 10.58
N ALA A 319 7.05 33.96 10.86
CA ALA A 319 5.94 33.81 9.93
C ALA A 319 5.43 35.16 9.41
N GLN A 320 5.45 36.23 10.22
CA GLN A 320 5.13 37.59 9.75
C GLN A 320 6.08 38.09 8.65
N LYS A 321 7.35 37.68 8.65
CA LYS A 321 8.31 38.01 7.57
C LYS A 321 7.94 37.28 6.28
N PHE A 322 7.60 35.99 6.37
CA PHE A 322 7.09 35.22 5.23
C PHE A 322 5.80 35.81 4.68
N ASP A 323 4.83 36.11 5.55
CA ASP A 323 3.53 36.70 5.16
C ASP A 323 3.73 38.04 4.41
N ALA A 324 4.68 38.87 4.85
CA ALA A 324 4.98 40.13 4.17
C ALA A 324 5.51 39.93 2.74
N VAL A 325 6.38 38.92 2.53
CA VAL A 325 6.90 38.58 1.19
C VAL A 325 5.81 37.93 0.34
N LEU A 326 5.06 36.97 0.89
CA LEU A 326 3.94 36.30 0.22
C LEU A 326 2.91 37.31 -0.27
N ARG A 327 2.48 38.26 0.56
CA ARG A 327 1.55 39.32 0.14
C ARG A 327 2.07 40.22 -0.97
N ALA A 328 3.40 40.36 -1.09
CA ALA A 328 4.01 41.17 -2.13
C ALA A 328 4.11 40.45 -3.48
N VAL A 329 4.26 39.12 -3.47
CA VAL A 329 4.48 38.30 -4.67
C VAL A 329 3.20 37.63 -5.18
N LEU A 330 2.22 37.41 -4.30
CA LEU A 330 0.93 36.83 -4.66
C LEU A 330 -0.02 37.89 -5.23
N PRO A 331 -0.90 37.50 -6.18
CA PRO A 331 -1.89 38.42 -6.72
C PRO A 331 -2.82 38.97 -5.60
N PRO A 332 -3.26 40.23 -5.70
CA PRO A 332 -4.13 40.85 -4.71
C PRO A 332 -5.44 40.09 -4.62
N GLN A 333 -5.70 39.50 -3.45
CA GLN A 333 -6.93 38.76 -3.18
C GLN A 333 -8.13 39.72 -3.23
N PRO A 334 -9.29 39.30 -3.76
CA PRO A 334 -10.53 40.03 -3.54
C PRO A 334 -10.75 40.10 -2.03
N ARG A 335 -10.86 41.33 -1.50
CA ARG A 335 -11.19 41.55 -0.09
C ARG A 335 -12.52 40.86 0.22
N VAL A 336 -12.47 39.76 0.94
CA VAL A 336 -13.57 39.38 1.81
C VAL A 336 -13.50 40.37 2.96
N GLU A 337 -14.50 41.25 3.08
CA GLU A 337 -14.64 42.09 4.26
C GLU A 337 -14.74 41.16 5.48
N ALA A 338 -13.66 41.10 6.25
CA ALA A 338 -13.67 40.49 7.56
C ALA A 338 -14.62 41.31 8.43
N ALA A 339 -15.85 40.82 8.59
CA ALA A 339 -16.71 41.23 9.68
C ALA A 339 -16.03 40.78 10.98
N LEU A 340 -15.33 41.71 11.62
CA LEU A 340 -14.90 41.61 13.01
C LEU A 340 -16.17 41.44 13.87
N VAL A 341 -16.45 40.20 14.28
CA VAL A 341 -17.25 39.95 15.48
C VAL A 341 -16.27 39.44 16.52
N VAL A 342 -15.88 40.35 17.42
CA VAL A 342 -15.27 40.02 18.70
C VAL A 342 -16.43 39.62 19.62
N GLU A 343 -16.61 38.33 19.89
CA GLU A 343 -17.48 37.91 21.00
C GLU A 343 -16.65 37.93 22.30
N GLU A 344 -16.96 38.91 23.15
CA GLU A 344 -16.72 38.80 24.59
C GLU A 344 -17.62 37.70 25.18
N PRO A 345 -17.17 36.97 26.23
CA PRO A 345 -17.98 35.90 26.82
C PRO A 345 -19.22 36.48 27.51
N ALA A 346 -20.40 36.02 27.08
CA ALA A 346 -21.68 36.46 27.63
C ALA A 346 -21.88 36.00 29.09
N PRO A 347 -22.48 36.84 29.96
CA PRO A 347 -22.86 36.47 31.33
C PRO A 347 -24.06 35.50 31.34
N PRO A 348 -24.27 34.73 32.43
CA PRO A 348 -25.33 33.72 32.48
C PRO A 348 -26.72 34.39 32.38
N PRO A 349 -27.67 33.82 31.61
CA PRO A 349 -28.96 34.46 31.39
C PRO A 349 -29.86 34.33 32.63
N GLN A 350 -30.45 35.46 33.03
CA GLN A 350 -31.64 35.51 33.89
C GLN A 350 -32.91 35.44 33.03
N PRO A 351 -34.04 34.94 33.57
CA PRO A 351 -35.23 34.65 32.79
C PRO A 351 -36.21 35.83 32.75
N ALA A 352 -36.67 36.19 31.54
CA ALA A 352 -37.91 36.90 31.21
C ALA A 352 -37.84 37.27 29.70
N ALA A 353 -38.88 37.28 28.88
CA ALA A 353 -40.30 37.04 29.03
C ALA A 353 -40.82 36.57 27.65
N GLU A 354 -42.01 35.98 27.65
CA GLU A 354 -42.74 35.47 26.49
C GLU A 354 -42.92 36.55 25.39
N GLU A 355 -42.40 36.30 24.19
CA GLU A 355 -42.92 36.91 22.96
C GLU A 355 -43.25 35.83 21.93
N GLU A 356 -44.48 35.94 21.45
CA GLU A 356 -45.25 35.01 20.63
C GLU A 356 -44.68 34.96 19.20
N PHE A 357 -43.93 33.91 18.86
CA PHE A 357 -43.54 33.63 17.47
C PHE A 357 -44.58 32.74 16.78
N LEU A 358 -45.27 33.30 15.79
CA LEU A 358 -46.11 32.56 14.86
C LEU A 358 -45.31 31.42 14.20
N ALA A 359 -45.78 30.18 14.38
CA ALA A 359 -45.22 29.00 13.75
C ALA A 359 -45.47 29.00 12.22
N PRO A 360 -44.48 28.66 11.37
CA PRO A 360 -44.75 28.16 10.04
C PRO A 360 -45.34 26.74 10.13
N GLU A 361 -46.43 26.49 9.40
CA GLU A 361 -47.05 25.16 9.32
C GLU A 361 -46.05 24.10 8.81
N PRO A 362 -46.02 22.89 9.39
CA PRO A 362 -45.08 21.86 8.95
C PRO A 362 -45.60 21.08 7.74
N GLU A 363 -44.78 21.02 6.68
CA GLU A 363 -44.86 20.08 5.55
C GLU A 363 -44.72 18.59 5.94
N LEU A 364 -44.77 18.24 7.22
CA LEU A 364 -44.62 16.87 7.75
C LEU A 364 -45.87 15.99 7.57
N ALA A 365 -46.93 16.46 6.92
CA ALA A 365 -48.20 15.74 6.83
C ALA A 365 -48.20 14.49 5.92
N ARG A 366 -47.12 14.18 5.19
CA ARG A 366 -47.13 13.14 4.15
C ARG A 366 -46.55 11.77 4.54
N TYR A 367 -45.75 11.67 5.60
CA TYR A 367 -45.36 10.36 6.17
C TYR A 367 -46.44 9.81 7.11
N ARG A 368 -47.68 9.64 6.60
CA ARG A 368 -48.70 8.85 7.31
C ARG A 368 -48.38 7.37 7.09
N PHE A 369 -47.74 6.74 8.08
CA PHE A 369 -47.92 5.31 8.29
C PHE A 369 -49.43 5.04 8.31
N LYS A 370 -49.92 4.04 7.55
CA LYS A 370 -51.27 3.50 7.75
C LYS A 370 -51.30 2.81 9.12
N VAL A 371 -51.49 3.58 10.17
CA VAL A 371 -51.97 3.05 11.44
C VAL A 371 -53.47 2.88 11.24
N GLU A 372 -53.97 1.64 11.20
CA GLU A 372 -55.40 1.42 11.32
C GLU A 372 -55.85 2.03 12.66
N ALA A 373 -56.64 3.09 12.59
CA ALA A 373 -57.15 3.74 13.79
C ALA A 373 -58.15 2.80 14.47
N VAL A 374 -57.67 1.99 15.42
CA VAL A 374 -58.55 1.30 16.36
C VAL A 374 -59.25 2.39 17.18
N PRO A 375 -60.59 2.45 17.22
CA PRO A 375 -61.28 3.47 17.99
C PRO A 375 -60.86 3.36 19.45
N ALA A 376 -60.36 4.45 20.05
CA ALA A 376 -59.87 4.48 21.44
C ALA A 376 -60.89 3.96 22.48
N LYS A 377 -62.19 3.98 22.16
CA LYS A 377 -63.27 3.41 23.00
C LYS A 377 -63.36 1.87 22.98
N ALA A 378 -62.71 1.20 22.03
CA ALA A 378 -62.71 -0.26 21.92
C ALA A 378 -61.57 -0.91 22.75
N MET A 379 -60.53 -0.15 23.09
CA MET A 379 -59.56 -0.56 24.10
C MET A 379 -60.12 -0.20 25.47
N GLY A 380 -60.71 -1.17 26.16
CA GLY A 380 -61.15 -0.99 27.54
C GLY A 380 -60.05 -0.38 28.40
N ILE A 381 -60.40 0.45 29.39
CA ILE A 381 -59.44 1.07 30.31
C ILE A 381 -58.62 -0.06 30.97
N PRO A 382 -57.30 -0.13 30.76
CA PRO A 382 -56.46 -1.11 31.45
C PRO A 382 -56.52 -0.86 32.96
N ASP A 383 -56.50 -1.94 33.74
CA ASP A 383 -56.57 -1.93 35.21
C ASP A 383 -55.67 -0.85 35.84
N PRO A 384 -56.22 0.09 36.65
CA PRO A 384 -55.45 1.14 37.31
C PRO A 384 -54.30 0.63 38.18
N GLU A 385 -54.37 -0.60 38.71
CA GLU A 385 -53.28 -1.19 39.50
C GLU A 385 -52.03 -1.50 38.64
N ARG A 386 -52.17 -1.59 37.31
CA ARG A 386 -51.04 -1.82 36.39
C ARG A 386 -50.32 -0.55 35.96
N PHE A 387 -50.86 0.64 36.24
CA PHE A 387 -50.23 1.92 35.88
C PHE A 387 -48.97 2.26 36.71
N GLY A 388 -48.76 1.57 37.84
CA GLY A 388 -47.64 1.80 38.75
C GLY A 388 -46.45 0.83 38.65
N LEU A 389 -46.48 -0.13 37.71
CA LEU A 389 -45.46 -1.18 37.59
C LEU A 389 -44.51 -0.91 36.42
N GLY A 390 -43.75 0.19 36.49
CA GLY A 390 -42.53 0.33 35.66
C GLY A 390 -41.42 -0.60 36.16
N PHE A 391 -40.36 -0.81 35.38
CA PHE A 391 -39.17 -1.51 35.87
C PHE A 391 -38.66 -0.78 37.14
N THR A 392 -38.63 -1.48 38.27
CA THR A 392 -38.43 -0.88 39.61
C THR A 392 -36.97 -0.76 40.04
N ASP A 393 -36.04 -1.23 39.21
CA ASP A 393 -34.61 -1.24 39.48
C ASP A 393 -33.90 -0.11 38.71
N PRO A 394 -33.55 1.02 39.36
CA PRO A 394 -32.85 2.13 38.71
C PRO A 394 -31.43 1.79 38.24
N ALA A 395 -30.91 0.59 38.55
CA ALA A 395 -29.65 0.10 37.99
C ALA A 395 -29.80 -0.59 36.62
N ARG A 396 -31.03 -0.81 36.12
CA ARG A 396 -31.31 -1.50 34.86
C ARG A 396 -32.06 -0.59 33.88
N LEU A 397 -31.37 0.46 33.43
CA LEU A 397 -31.94 1.47 32.51
C LEU A 397 -31.78 1.10 31.04
N GLU A 398 -30.61 0.57 30.66
CA GLU A 398 -30.28 0.21 29.29
C GLU A 398 -29.81 -1.25 29.24
N ALA A 399 -30.11 -1.93 28.14
CA ALA A 399 -29.67 -3.30 27.89
C ALA A 399 -29.43 -3.51 26.40
N ILE A 400 -28.37 -4.27 26.07
CA ILE A 400 -28.22 -4.88 24.75
C ILE A 400 -29.18 -6.07 24.70
N VAL A 401 -29.98 -6.15 23.63
CA VAL A 401 -30.91 -7.27 23.41
C VAL A 401 -30.18 -8.32 22.59
N GLU A 402 -29.69 -9.36 23.28
CA GLU A 402 -28.83 -10.43 22.71
C GLU A 402 -27.47 -9.90 22.24
N GLU A 403 -27.41 -9.16 21.13
CA GLU A 403 -26.20 -8.60 20.51
C GLU A 403 -26.40 -7.12 20.12
N ASP A 404 -25.32 -6.35 20.07
CA ASP A 404 -25.35 -4.93 19.71
C ASP A 404 -25.36 -4.76 18.17
N ASP A 405 -26.54 -4.50 17.60
CA ASP A 405 -26.78 -4.20 16.18
C ASP A 405 -26.68 -2.68 15.87
N SER A 406 -26.01 -1.90 16.73
CA SER A 406 -25.80 -0.48 16.44
C SER A 406 -24.66 -0.29 15.43
N VAL A 407 -24.92 0.50 14.39
CA VAL A 407 -23.92 0.92 13.39
C VAL A 407 -23.59 2.40 13.55
N PRO A 408 -22.34 2.84 13.26
CA PRO A 408 -22.00 4.26 13.25
C PRO A 408 -22.91 5.04 12.30
N PHE A 409 -23.31 6.27 12.65
CA PHE A 409 -24.23 7.06 11.82
C PHE A 409 -23.74 7.28 10.38
N CYS A 410 -22.41 7.31 10.16
CA CYS A 410 -21.80 7.42 8.83
C CYS A 410 -22.10 6.22 7.90
N PHE A 411 -22.59 5.11 8.45
CA PHE A 411 -23.12 3.97 7.70
C PHE A 411 -24.14 4.40 6.64
N LEU A 412 -25.09 5.29 6.99
CA LEU A 412 -26.11 5.77 6.06
C LEU A 412 -25.51 6.61 4.92
N SER A 413 -24.53 7.46 5.24
CA SER A 413 -23.85 8.28 4.23
C SER A 413 -23.05 7.43 3.24
N LYS A 414 -22.32 6.42 3.73
CA LYS A 414 -21.59 5.46 2.88
C LYS A 414 -22.55 4.68 1.96
N GLY A 415 -23.65 4.18 2.51
CA GLY A 415 -24.69 3.50 1.74
C GLY A 415 -25.32 4.38 0.68
N SER A 416 -25.56 5.66 1.01
CA SER A 416 -26.08 6.64 0.05
C SER A 416 -25.12 6.91 -1.10
N GLU A 417 -23.81 6.97 -0.84
CA GLU A 417 -22.80 7.17 -1.88
C GLU A 417 -22.68 5.95 -2.79
N ILE A 418 -22.55 4.75 -2.22
CA ILE A 418 -22.43 3.49 -2.98
C ILE A 418 -23.70 3.18 -3.75
N GLY A 419 -24.87 3.50 -3.19
CA GLY A 419 -26.17 3.32 -3.84
C GLY A 419 -26.37 4.16 -5.11
N LYS A 420 -25.54 5.18 -5.38
CA LYS A 420 -25.59 5.96 -6.64
C LYS A 420 -25.26 5.10 -7.85
N ALA A 421 -24.34 4.14 -7.70
CA ALA A 421 -23.89 3.23 -8.76
C ALA A 421 -24.92 2.13 -9.10
N VAL A 422 -26.01 2.01 -8.33
CA VAL A 422 -27.07 1.03 -8.56
C VAL A 422 -28.16 1.63 -9.45
N ALA A 423 -28.51 0.90 -10.50
CA ALA A 423 -29.43 1.32 -11.54
C ALA A 423 -30.53 0.29 -11.80
N ARG A 424 -31.64 0.80 -12.33
CA ARG A 424 -32.72 -0.03 -12.86
C ARG A 424 -32.38 -0.41 -14.30
N ILE A 425 -32.55 -1.68 -14.64
CA ILE A 425 -32.44 -2.15 -16.02
C ILE A 425 -33.84 -2.43 -16.56
N SER A 426 -34.15 -1.85 -17.72
CA SER A 426 -35.37 -2.09 -18.47
C SER A 426 -35.04 -2.83 -19.76
N THR A 427 -35.55 -4.04 -19.92
CA THR A 427 -35.20 -4.94 -21.04
C THR A 427 -36.41 -5.32 -21.89
N ARG A 428 -36.13 -5.83 -23.08
CA ARG A 428 -37.12 -6.43 -23.99
C ARG A 428 -36.43 -7.48 -24.86
N GLY A 429 -37.17 -8.50 -25.27
CA GLY A 429 -36.65 -9.54 -26.14
C GLY A 429 -37.23 -10.90 -25.75
N THR A 430 -36.42 -11.93 -25.88
CA THR A 430 -36.76 -13.30 -25.46
C THR A 430 -36.00 -13.59 -24.16
N THR A 431 -36.73 -13.91 -23.09
CA THR A 431 -36.17 -14.32 -21.81
C THR A 431 -35.42 -15.65 -21.94
N TRP A 432 -34.63 -16.00 -20.93
CA TRP A 432 -33.85 -17.24 -20.92
C TRP A 432 -34.71 -18.51 -21.03
N ASP A 433 -35.97 -18.47 -20.58
CA ASP A 433 -36.95 -19.57 -20.69
C ASP A 433 -37.77 -19.53 -22.00
N GLY A 434 -37.37 -18.72 -22.98
CA GLY A 434 -37.94 -18.69 -24.33
C GLY A 434 -39.20 -17.83 -24.49
N LYS A 435 -39.60 -17.05 -23.48
CA LYS A 435 -40.79 -16.17 -23.55
C LYS A 435 -40.42 -14.80 -24.08
N SER A 436 -41.18 -14.29 -25.04
CA SER A 436 -40.98 -12.91 -25.52
C SER A 436 -41.74 -11.90 -24.65
N GLY A 437 -41.09 -10.82 -24.25
CA GLY A 437 -41.71 -9.82 -23.38
C GLY A 437 -40.83 -8.63 -23.03
N ARG A 438 -41.28 -7.88 -22.03
CA ARG A 438 -40.51 -6.83 -21.35
C ARG A 438 -40.42 -7.19 -19.88
N TRP A 439 -39.25 -7.01 -19.29
CA TRP A 439 -39.03 -7.23 -17.87
C TRP A 439 -38.07 -6.16 -17.34
N ARG A 440 -37.84 -6.22 -16.03
CA ARG A 440 -36.95 -5.30 -15.33
C ARG A 440 -36.04 -6.08 -14.40
N GLY A 441 -34.89 -5.49 -14.11
CA GLY A 441 -33.94 -5.99 -13.12
C GLY A 441 -33.19 -4.83 -12.49
N THR A 442 -32.25 -5.18 -11.64
CA THR A 442 -31.27 -4.27 -11.04
C THR A 442 -29.91 -4.59 -11.65
N GLY A 443 -29.07 -3.58 -11.80
CA GLY A 443 -27.64 -3.77 -12.07
C GLY A 443 -26.85 -2.60 -11.53
N PHE A 444 -25.52 -2.69 -11.56
CA PHE A 444 -24.67 -1.67 -10.97
C PHE A 444 -23.33 -1.57 -11.66
N LEU A 445 -22.72 -0.39 -11.62
CA LEU A 445 -21.38 -0.16 -12.16
C LEU A 445 -20.34 -0.79 -11.25
N VAL A 446 -19.39 -1.51 -11.85
CA VAL A 446 -18.29 -2.16 -11.14
C VAL A 446 -16.91 -1.58 -11.47
N ALA A 447 -16.84 -0.85 -12.58
CA ALA A 447 -15.66 -0.15 -13.08
C ALA A 447 -16.11 0.92 -14.10
N PRO A 448 -15.20 1.80 -14.56
CA PRO A 448 -15.50 2.68 -15.68
C PRO A 448 -16.07 1.89 -16.85
N ASN A 449 -17.30 2.24 -17.25
CA ASN A 449 -18.02 1.63 -18.37
C ASN A 449 -18.35 0.12 -18.27
N ILE A 450 -18.23 -0.51 -17.11
CA ILE A 450 -18.60 -1.92 -16.94
C ILE A 450 -19.77 -2.05 -15.97
N LEU A 451 -20.87 -2.63 -16.44
CA LEU A 451 -22.07 -2.93 -15.66
C LEU A 451 -22.12 -4.43 -15.34
N LEU A 452 -22.48 -4.77 -14.09
CA LEU A 452 -22.82 -6.12 -13.65
C LEU A 452 -24.33 -6.24 -13.38
N THR A 453 -24.91 -7.34 -13.84
CA THR A 453 -26.29 -7.78 -13.58
C THR A 453 -26.37 -9.30 -13.72
N ASN A 454 -27.54 -9.90 -13.50
CA ASN A 454 -27.75 -11.32 -13.76
C ASN A 454 -27.93 -11.65 -15.24
N ALA A 455 -27.54 -12.87 -15.63
CA ALA A 455 -27.77 -13.38 -16.97
C ALA A 455 -29.25 -13.54 -17.28
N HIS A 456 -30.11 -13.94 -16.34
CA HIS A 456 -31.54 -13.97 -16.64
C HIS A 456 -32.16 -12.57 -16.82
N VAL A 457 -31.48 -11.50 -16.39
CA VAL A 457 -31.88 -10.11 -16.68
C VAL A 457 -31.42 -9.71 -18.09
N ILE A 458 -30.13 -9.94 -18.42
CA ILE A 458 -29.56 -9.74 -19.76
C ILE A 458 -28.97 -11.06 -20.26
N ASN A 459 -29.78 -11.85 -20.94
CA ASN A 459 -29.46 -13.24 -21.30
C ASN A 459 -28.79 -13.41 -22.67
N SER A 460 -28.69 -12.33 -23.45
CA SER A 460 -28.04 -12.38 -24.76
C SER A 460 -27.55 -11.00 -25.18
N ARG A 461 -26.67 -10.97 -26.19
CA ARG A 461 -26.19 -9.73 -26.81
C ARG A 461 -27.34 -8.93 -27.39
N GLU A 462 -28.33 -9.58 -27.99
CA GLU A 462 -29.51 -8.91 -28.56
C GLU A 462 -30.37 -8.23 -27.49
N VAL A 463 -30.56 -8.90 -26.34
CA VAL A 463 -31.27 -8.32 -25.19
C VAL A 463 -30.46 -7.17 -24.60
N GLY A 464 -29.14 -7.32 -24.47
CA GLY A 464 -28.22 -6.27 -24.01
C GLY A 464 -28.30 -5.02 -24.88
N ALA A 465 -28.21 -5.16 -26.21
CA ALA A 465 -28.33 -4.05 -27.15
C ALA A 465 -29.70 -3.35 -27.11
N ALA A 466 -30.75 -4.08 -26.72
CA ALA A 466 -32.11 -3.53 -26.58
C ALA A 466 -32.42 -2.95 -25.19
N ALA A 467 -31.56 -3.19 -24.20
CA ALA A 467 -31.74 -2.77 -22.82
C ALA A 467 -31.47 -1.28 -22.62
N LYS A 468 -32.04 -0.75 -21.53
CA LYS A 468 -31.77 0.61 -21.04
C LYS A 468 -31.43 0.54 -19.57
N VAL A 469 -30.40 1.30 -19.18
CA VAL A 469 -29.96 1.40 -17.78
C VAL A 469 -30.32 2.79 -17.26
N GLU A 470 -31.00 2.84 -16.12
CA GLU A 470 -31.62 4.05 -15.57
C GLU A 470 -31.07 4.33 -14.16
N PHE A 471 -30.18 5.32 -14.04
CA PHE A 471 -29.61 5.79 -12.78
C PHE A 471 -30.41 6.95 -12.20
N GLY A 472 -30.35 7.13 -10.88
CA GLY A 472 -31.08 8.20 -10.18
C GLY A 472 -32.60 7.99 -10.11
N TYR A 473 -33.11 6.81 -10.47
CA TYR A 473 -34.52 6.47 -10.35
C TYR A 473 -34.89 6.14 -8.89
N GLU A 474 -34.99 7.18 -8.06
CA GLU A 474 -35.25 7.10 -6.61
C GLU A 474 -36.19 8.22 -6.16
N GLU A 475 -36.86 8.02 -5.02
CA GLU A 475 -37.76 9.01 -4.42
C GLU A 475 -36.94 10.01 -3.59
N CYS A 476 -37.21 11.31 -3.77
CA CYS A 476 -36.70 12.34 -2.87
C CYS A 476 -37.60 12.47 -1.62
N PRO A 477 -37.20 13.22 -0.58
CA PRO A 477 -37.98 13.34 0.67
C PRO A 477 -39.43 13.83 0.49
N THR A 478 -39.76 14.50 -0.62
CA THR A 478 -41.13 14.97 -0.93
C THR A 478 -42.01 13.88 -1.55
N GLY A 479 -41.43 12.70 -1.86
CA GLY A 479 -42.08 11.57 -2.54
C GLY A 479 -42.05 11.66 -4.07
N GLU A 480 -41.43 12.70 -4.64
CA GLU A 480 -41.23 12.82 -6.08
C GLU A 480 -40.02 12.03 -6.55
N VAL A 481 -40.03 11.53 -7.79
CA VAL A 481 -38.89 10.80 -8.36
C VAL A 481 -37.83 11.80 -8.84
N LEU A 482 -36.58 11.57 -8.47
CA LEU A 482 -35.43 12.35 -8.92
C LEU A 482 -35.20 12.23 -10.44
N PRO A 483 -34.46 13.20 -11.06
CA PRO A 483 -34.08 13.10 -12.45
C PRO A 483 -33.38 11.77 -12.77
N THR A 484 -33.94 11.03 -13.72
CA THR A 484 -33.41 9.73 -14.16
C THR A 484 -32.50 9.91 -15.36
N PHE A 485 -31.33 9.27 -15.32
CA PHE A 485 -30.33 9.30 -16.39
C PHE A 485 -30.29 7.95 -17.09
N THR A 486 -30.54 7.95 -18.39
CA THR A 486 -30.66 6.72 -19.18
C THR A 486 -29.46 6.52 -20.09
N TYR A 487 -28.85 5.35 -20.00
CA TYR A 487 -27.71 4.93 -20.81
C TYR A 487 -28.03 3.67 -21.63
N LYS A 488 -27.29 3.48 -22.72
CA LYS A 488 -27.34 2.29 -23.58
C LYS A 488 -26.18 1.36 -23.26
N LEU A 489 -26.31 0.11 -23.69
CA LEU A 489 -25.29 -0.91 -23.56
C LEU A 489 -24.69 -1.27 -24.91
N ASP A 490 -23.40 -1.57 -24.93
CA ASP A 490 -22.68 -2.04 -26.12
C ASP A 490 -22.13 -3.46 -25.89
N PRO A 491 -22.91 -4.52 -26.18
CA PRO A 491 -22.44 -5.88 -26.02
C PRO A 491 -21.28 -6.22 -26.96
N ASN A 492 -21.06 -5.48 -28.06
CA ASN A 492 -19.95 -5.78 -28.98
C ASN A 492 -18.60 -5.37 -28.39
N ARG A 493 -18.58 -4.37 -27.50
CA ARG A 493 -17.36 -3.92 -26.82
C ARG A 493 -16.94 -4.84 -25.67
N LEU A 494 -17.91 -5.23 -24.84
CA LEU A 494 -17.69 -6.16 -23.73
C LEU A 494 -19.00 -6.90 -23.44
N PHE A 495 -18.93 -8.24 -23.45
CA PHE A 495 -20.02 -9.10 -23.02
C PHE A 495 -19.47 -10.46 -22.57
N VAL A 496 -19.59 -10.75 -21.26
CA VAL A 496 -19.27 -12.04 -20.64
C VAL A 496 -20.49 -12.45 -19.83
N SER A 497 -20.95 -13.69 -19.99
CA SER A 497 -22.17 -14.16 -19.33
C SER A 497 -22.06 -15.63 -18.91
N SER A 498 -22.58 -15.95 -17.73
CA SER A 498 -22.81 -17.31 -17.24
C SER A 498 -24.30 -17.49 -17.00
N GLY A 499 -24.88 -18.56 -17.57
CA GLY A 499 -26.34 -18.69 -17.68
C GLY A 499 -27.06 -18.90 -16.33
N PRO A 500 -28.40 -18.81 -16.31
CA PRO A 500 -29.20 -18.91 -15.07
C PRO A 500 -29.18 -20.28 -14.38
N GLN A 501 -28.77 -21.33 -15.10
CA GLN A 501 -28.59 -22.68 -14.55
C GLN A 501 -27.17 -22.88 -13.98
N ASP A 502 -26.36 -21.83 -13.99
CA ASP A 502 -24.94 -21.84 -13.67
C ASP A 502 -24.64 -20.71 -12.67
N LEU A 503 -23.75 -19.76 -12.99
CA LEU A 503 -23.41 -18.63 -12.10
C LEU A 503 -24.21 -17.35 -12.38
N ASP A 504 -25.21 -17.39 -13.25
CA ASP A 504 -26.22 -16.34 -13.49
C ASP A 504 -25.73 -14.88 -13.44
N TYR A 505 -24.60 -14.56 -14.09
CA TYR A 505 -24.06 -13.20 -14.14
C TYR A 505 -23.87 -12.73 -15.58
N THR A 506 -23.86 -11.43 -15.79
CA THR A 506 -23.50 -10.80 -17.07
C THR A 506 -22.77 -9.48 -16.82
N PHE A 507 -21.55 -9.41 -17.35
CA PHE A 507 -20.82 -8.16 -17.51
C PHE A 507 -21.05 -7.62 -18.91
N ILE A 508 -21.34 -6.33 -19.01
CA ILE A 508 -21.63 -5.68 -20.29
C ILE A 508 -21.13 -4.24 -20.29
N TRP A 509 -20.63 -3.78 -21.44
CA TRP A 509 -20.21 -2.39 -21.61
C TRP A 509 -21.42 -1.44 -21.57
N ILE A 510 -21.28 -0.33 -20.86
CA ILE A 510 -22.24 0.79 -20.84
C ILE A 510 -21.63 2.00 -21.53
N GLU A 511 -22.36 2.58 -22.48
CA GLU A 511 -21.94 3.77 -23.23
C GLU A 511 -22.01 5.03 -22.37
N GLY A 512 -21.11 5.99 -22.60
CA GLY A 512 -21.08 7.30 -21.93
C GLY A 512 -20.15 7.35 -20.73
N ASP A 513 -20.38 8.27 -19.80
CA ASP A 513 -19.54 8.59 -18.64
C ASP A 513 -20.33 8.42 -17.32
N ALA A 514 -21.19 7.39 -17.26
CA ALA A 514 -22.05 7.15 -16.11
C ALA A 514 -21.28 7.05 -14.78
N GLU A 515 -20.08 6.47 -14.81
CA GLU A 515 -19.20 6.31 -13.65
C GLU A 515 -18.78 7.67 -13.06
N THR A 516 -18.48 8.68 -13.87
CA THR A 516 -18.07 10.01 -13.38
C THR A 516 -19.15 10.68 -12.54
N ARG A 517 -20.42 10.35 -12.80
CA ARG A 517 -21.57 10.90 -12.08
C ARG A 517 -22.02 10.04 -10.90
N PHE A 518 -21.94 8.72 -11.03
CA PHE A 518 -22.57 7.77 -10.10
C PHE A 518 -21.56 6.93 -9.30
N GLY A 519 -20.27 7.04 -9.61
CA GLY A 519 -19.23 6.16 -9.11
C GLY A 519 -19.40 4.72 -9.60
N HIS A 520 -18.67 3.82 -8.97
CA HIS A 520 -18.78 2.38 -9.18
C HIS A 520 -18.54 1.63 -7.87
N ILE A 521 -18.96 0.37 -7.83
CA ILE A 521 -18.79 -0.53 -6.68
C ILE A 521 -17.59 -1.45 -6.96
N GLN A 522 -16.52 -1.29 -6.20
CA GLN A 522 -15.28 -2.05 -6.38
C GLN A 522 -15.53 -3.57 -6.20
N LEU A 523 -15.10 -4.35 -7.19
CA LEU A 523 -15.09 -5.81 -7.12
C LEU A 523 -13.85 -6.32 -6.38
N TRP A 524 -14.02 -7.36 -5.58
CA TRP A 524 -12.95 -8.01 -4.84
C TRP A 524 -12.93 -9.51 -5.12
N ARG A 525 -11.74 -10.08 -5.33
CA ARG A 525 -11.54 -11.53 -5.47
C ARG A 525 -11.64 -12.27 -4.13
N GLY A 526 -11.51 -11.55 -3.01
CA GLY A 526 -11.53 -12.12 -1.66
C GLY A 526 -12.77 -12.96 -1.35
N SER A 527 -12.56 -14.21 -0.94
CA SER A 527 -13.63 -15.07 -0.44
C SER A 527 -14.05 -14.61 0.96
N PHE A 528 -15.30 -14.20 1.11
CA PHE A 528 -15.88 -13.88 2.41
C PHE A 528 -16.31 -15.16 3.15
N ILE A 529 -15.87 -15.29 4.40
CA ILE A 529 -16.36 -16.31 5.32
C ILE A 529 -17.73 -15.87 5.83
N ALA A 530 -18.77 -16.51 5.32
CA ALA A 530 -20.13 -16.32 5.78
C ALA A 530 -20.28 -16.84 7.21
N VAL A 531 -20.81 -15.99 8.10
CA VAL A 531 -21.13 -16.32 9.49
C VAL A 531 -22.63 -16.13 9.67
N ASP A 532 -23.28 -17.06 10.37
CA ASP A 532 -24.72 -16.95 10.63
C ASP A 532 -25.04 -15.61 11.31
N ARG A 533 -26.19 -15.02 10.96
CA ARG A 533 -26.72 -13.77 11.54
C ARG A 533 -25.92 -12.50 11.25
N HIS A 534 -24.88 -12.56 10.43
CA HIS A 534 -24.25 -11.34 9.94
C HIS A 534 -25.16 -10.64 8.92
N PRO A 535 -25.27 -9.29 8.93
CA PRO A 535 -26.14 -8.57 7.99
C PRO A 535 -25.66 -8.63 6.53
N ALA A 536 -26.62 -8.76 5.60
CA ALA A 536 -26.45 -8.71 4.15
C ALA A 536 -27.34 -7.61 3.54
N HIS A 537 -26.79 -6.42 3.33
CA HIS A 537 -27.52 -5.26 2.83
C HIS A 537 -27.74 -5.33 1.32
N VAL A 538 -28.96 -5.02 0.87
CA VAL A 538 -29.32 -5.03 -0.54
C VAL A 538 -29.85 -3.67 -0.98
N ILE A 539 -29.28 -3.10 -2.04
CA ILE A 539 -29.82 -1.90 -2.72
C ILE A 539 -30.39 -2.33 -4.07
N HIS A 540 -31.67 -2.09 -4.32
CA HIS A 540 -32.37 -2.71 -5.44
C HIS A 540 -33.57 -1.92 -5.97
N HIS A 541 -34.12 -2.37 -7.10
CA HIS A 541 -35.35 -1.86 -7.69
C HIS A 541 -36.50 -2.88 -7.62
N PRO A 542 -37.15 -3.07 -6.46
CA PRO A 542 -38.22 -4.04 -6.29
C PRO A 542 -39.44 -3.67 -7.14
N ASP A 543 -40.02 -4.64 -7.84
CA ASP A 543 -40.99 -4.51 -8.95
C ASP A 543 -40.55 -3.55 -10.08
N GLY A 544 -39.26 -3.22 -10.16
CA GLY A 544 -38.73 -2.14 -11.01
C GLY A 544 -39.23 -0.75 -10.60
N LYS A 545 -39.68 -0.57 -9.34
CA LYS A 545 -40.09 0.70 -8.72
C LYS A 545 -38.86 1.53 -8.32
N PRO A 546 -39.04 2.77 -7.81
CA PRO A 546 -37.92 3.58 -7.35
C PRO A 546 -37.02 2.80 -6.37
N LYS A 547 -35.73 3.10 -6.41
CA LYS A 547 -34.68 2.40 -5.65
C LYS A 547 -35.02 2.33 -4.16
N ARG A 548 -34.71 1.18 -3.55
CA ARG A 548 -34.87 0.93 -2.11
C ARG A 548 -33.62 0.26 -1.54
N ALA A 549 -33.50 0.30 -0.21
CA ALA A 549 -32.47 -0.43 0.52
C ALA A 549 -33.12 -1.33 1.57
N SER A 550 -32.74 -2.61 1.58
CA SER A 550 -33.11 -3.61 2.59
C SER A 550 -31.96 -3.74 3.59
N LEU A 551 -32.15 -3.18 4.79
CA LEU A 551 -31.11 -3.02 5.83
C LEU A 551 -31.51 -3.63 7.19
N ARG A 552 -32.65 -4.30 7.25
CA ARG A 552 -33.22 -4.85 8.49
C ARG A 552 -33.69 -6.26 8.24
N ARG A 553 -33.48 -7.16 9.21
CA ARG A 553 -33.79 -8.60 9.09
C ARG A 553 -33.16 -9.20 7.83
N ASN A 554 -31.86 -8.97 7.71
CA ASN A 554 -31.09 -9.28 6.53
C ASN A 554 -29.95 -10.28 6.80
N ASP A 555 -30.20 -11.21 7.70
CA ASP A 555 -29.23 -12.13 8.26
C ASP A 555 -28.75 -13.18 7.27
N ILE A 556 -27.45 -13.41 7.22
CA ILE A 556 -26.83 -14.52 6.51
C ILE A 556 -27.22 -15.85 7.15
N VAL A 557 -27.54 -16.82 6.29
CA VAL A 557 -27.93 -18.18 6.64
C VAL A 557 -26.90 -19.15 6.06
N THR A 558 -25.89 -19.49 6.84
CA THR A 558 -24.88 -20.47 6.45
C THR A 558 -25.39 -21.89 6.53
N SER A 559 -26.46 -22.19 7.27
CA SER A 559 -26.94 -23.58 7.48
C SER A 559 -27.34 -24.34 6.20
N LEU A 560 -27.41 -23.66 5.05
CA LEU A 560 -27.74 -24.21 3.74
C LEU A 560 -26.47 -24.60 2.95
N GLY A 561 -26.60 -25.53 1.99
CA GLY A 561 -25.47 -26.17 1.28
C GLY A 561 -24.79 -25.28 0.24
N ALA A 562 -23.72 -25.78 -0.41
CA ALA A 562 -22.97 -25.11 -1.49
C ALA A 562 -22.38 -23.74 -1.14
N ARG A 563 -21.86 -23.62 0.08
CA ARG A 563 -21.28 -22.39 0.66
C ARG A 563 -20.07 -21.86 -0.09
N GLU A 564 -19.46 -22.65 -0.95
CA GLU A 564 -18.29 -22.26 -1.72
C GLU A 564 -18.65 -21.24 -2.81
N VAL A 565 -19.83 -21.40 -3.44
CA VAL A 565 -20.28 -20.58 -4.57
C VAL A 565 -21.42 -19.65 -4.17
N LEU A 566 -22.30 -20.10 -3.27
CA LEU A 566 -23.54 -19.43 -2.93
C LEU A 566 -23.49 -18.86 -1.52
N VAL A 567 -24.28 -17.82 -1.30
CA VAL A 567 -24.63 -17.32 0.02
C VAL A 567 -26.14 -17.21 0.13
N HIS A 568 -26.68 -17.75 1.22
CA HIS A 568 -28.09 -17.60 1.56
C HIS A 568 -28.25 -16.54 2.63
N TYR A 569 -29.32 -15.76 2.54
CA TYR A 569 -29.62 -14.69 3.49
C TYR A 569 -31.10 -14.39 3.53
N THR A 570 -31.57 -13.92 4.67
CA THR A 570 -32.90 -13.31 4.81
C THR A 570 -32.82 -11.88 4.30
N SER A 571 -33.86 -11.36 3.66
CA SER A 571 -33.99 -9.95 3.24
C SER A 571 -35.30 -9.78 2.50
N ASP A 572 -35.90 -8.59 2.56
CA ASP A 572 -37.00 -8.24 1.66
C ASP A 572 -36.46 -8.09 0.23
N THR A 573 -36.95 -8.91 -0.69
CA THR A 573 -36.73 -8.82 -2.13
C THR A 573 -38.04 -9.08 -2.87
N MET A 574 -38.20 -8.49 -4.05
CA MET A 574 -39.36 -8.66 -4.93
C MET A 574 -38.89 -8.81 -6.38
N HIS A 575 -39.78 -9.22 -7.28
CA HIS A 575 -39.51 -9.27 -8.72
C HIS A 575 -38.77 -8.01 -9.20
N GLY A 576 -37.70 -8.11 -9.98
CA GLY A 576 -36.88 -6.95 -10.38
C GLY A 576 -35.72 -6.59 -9.44
N SER A 577 -35.61 -7.26 -8.28
CA SER A 577 -34.41 -7.18 -7.42
C SER A 577 -33.22 -7.96 -7.99
N SER A 578 -33.45 -8.90 -8.90
CA SER A 578 -32.38 -9.69 -9.53
C SER A 578 -31.29 -8.82 -10.13
N GLY A 579 -30.03 -9.16 -9.87
CA GLY A 579 -28.87 -8.33 -10.23
C GLY A 579 -28.51 -7.24 -9.23
N ALA A 580 -29.17 -7.21 -8.06
CA ALA A 580 -28.81 -6.29 -6.99
C ALA A 580 -27.50 -6.69 -6.30
N PRO A 581 -26.68 -5.69 -5.90
CA PRO A 581 -25.52 -5.92 -5.06
C PRO A 581 -25.94 -6.34 -3.65
N VAL A 582 -25.28 -7.38 -3.12
CA VAL A 582 -25.38 -7.82 -1.73
C VAL A 582 -24.09 -7.44 -1.00
N MET A 583 -24.22 -6.64 0.05
CA MET A 583 -23.10 -5.94 0.70
C MET A 583 -23.05 -6.20 2.20
N ARG A 584 -21.85 -6.10 2.77
CA ARG A 584 -21.61 -6.19 4.23
C ARG A 584 -21.80 -4.84 4.91
N ASP A 585 -21.65 -4.79 6.24
CA ASP A 585 -21.74 -3.54 7.04
C ASP A 585 -20.69 -2.47 6.66
N ASP A 586 -19.55 -2.89 6.11
CA ASP A 586 -18.55 -1.97 5.55
C ASP A 586 -18.87 -1.52 4.11
N TRP A 587 -20.06 -1.87 3.61
CA TRP A 587 -20.55 -1.68 2.25
C TRP A 587 -19.70 -2.33 1.16
N ARG A 588 -18.85 -3.32 1.50
CA ARG A 588 -18.17 -4.13 0.49
C ARG A 588 -19.12 -5.12 -0.14
N LEU A 589 -19.12 -5.16 -1.47
CA LEU A 589 -19.84 -6.13 -2.29
C LEU A 589 -19.23 -7.53 -2.11
N PHE A 590 -20.07 -8.50 -1.79
CA PHE A 590 -19.63 -9.90 -1.64
C PHE A 590 -20.48 -10.92 -2.41
N ALA A 591 -21.70 -10.55 -2.82
CA ALA A 591 -22.52 -11.41 -3.67
C ALA A 591 -23.44 -10.61 -4.62
N LEU A 592 -23.92 -11.30 -5.65
CA LEU A 592 -24.90 -10.84 -6.63
C LEU A 592 -26.23 -11.56 -6.36
N HIS A 593 -27.30 -10.84 -6.04
CA HIS A 593 -28.61 -11.44 -5.75
C HIS A 593 -29.22 -12.04 -7.02
N HIS A 594 -29.65 -13.31 -6.96
CA HIS A 594 -30.22 -13.98 -8.15
C HIS A 594 -31.51 -14.76 -7.94
N ALA A 595 -31.69 -15.35 -6.76
CA ALA A 595 -32.83 -16.22 -6.51
C ALA A 595 -33.39 -16.04 -5.11
N PHE A 596 -34.57 -16.61 -4.92
CA PHE A 596 -35.16 -16.83 -3.60
C PHE A 596 -35.89 -18.17 -3.63
N GLU A 597 -36.01 -18.80 -2.46
CA GLU A 597 -36.76 -20.03 -2.26
C GLU A 597 -37.81 -19.83 -1.16
N GLU A 598 -39.03 -20.30 -1.40
CA GLU A 598 -40.05 -20.40 -0.36
C GLU A 598 -39.73 -21.61 0.51
N ALA A 599 -39.57 -21.39 1.82
CA ALA A 599 -39.19 -22.47 2.72
C ALA A 599 -40.35 -23.44 2.91
N ASP A 600 -40.18 -24.68 2.45
CA ASP A 600 -41.10 -25.78 2.74
C ASP A 600 -41.01 -26.21 4.21
N ALA A 601 -41.75 -27.26 4.62
CA ALA A 601 -41.77 -27.69 6.01
C ALA A 601 -40.39 -28.17 6.51
N GLU A 602 -39.60 -28.79 5.64
CA GLU A 602 -38.27 -29.32 5.99
C GLU A 602 -37.26 -28.17 6.12
N LEU A 603 -37.25 -27.24 5.17
CA LEU A 603 -36.38 -26.07 5.22
C LEU A 603 -36.74 -25.17 6.40
N ARG A 604 -38.03 -24.96 6.71
CA ARG A 604 -38.47 -24.23 7.91
C ARG A 604 -38.01 -24.90 9.20
N GLU A 605 -38.06 -26.22 9.30
CA GLU A 605 -37.55 -26.94 10.47
C GLU A 605 -36.03 -26.74 10.62
N LYS A 606 -35.28 -26.85 9.52
CA LYS A 606 -33.83 -26.65 9.51
C LYS A 606 -33.43 -25.22 9.88
N LEU A 607 -34.13 -24.22 9.35
CA LEU A 607 -33.95 -22.81 9.68
C LEU A 607 -34.31 -22.53 11.16
N GLY A 608 -35.44 -23.08 11.62
CA GLY A 608 -35.92 -22.93 12.99
C GLY A 608 -34.96 -23.53 14.03
N ARG A 609 -34.26 -24.64 13.72
CA ARG A 609 -33.20 -25.19 14.58
C ARG A 609 -32.02 -24.24 14.79
N ASN A 610 -31.81 -23.30 13.85
CA ASN A 610 -30.77 -22.26 13.93
C ASN A 610 -31.37 -20.89 14.33
N GLY A 611 -32.62 -20.88 14.79
CA GLY A 611 -33.32 -19.70 15.31
C GLY A 611 -33.76 -18.70 14.23
N PHE A 612 -33.91 -19.14 12.98
CA PHE A 612 -34.51 -18.34 11.89
C PHE A 612 -35.99 -18.69 11.74
N ASP A 613 -36.88 -17.71 11.90
CA ASP A 613 -38.32 -17.85 11.64
C ASP A 613 -38.70 -17.02 10.40
N VAL A 614 -38.49 -17.62 9.22
CA VAL A 614 -38.72 -16.95 7.93
C VAL A 614 -39.43 -17.87 6.93
N ASN A 615 -40.21 -17.26 6.04
CA ASN A 615 -40.93 -17.97 4.98
C ASN A 615 -40.16 -18.03 3.66
N PHE A 616 -39.18 -17.14 3.47
CA PHE A 616 -38.41 -17.03 2.24
C PHE A 616 -36.94 -16.86 2.59
N VAL A 617 -36.07 -17.46 1.78
CA VAL A 617 -34.62 -17.29 1.86
C VAL A 617 -34.13 -16.81 0.51
N ASN A 618 -33.29 -15.78 0.50
CA ASN A 618 -32.64 -15.30 -0.71
C ASN A 618 -31.34 -16.05 -0.95
N GLU A 619 -30.92 -16.07 -2.21
CA GLU A 619 -29.67 -16.65 -2.66
C GLU A 619 -28.89 -15.59 -3.46
N GLY A 620 -27.58 -15.53 -3.20
CA GLY A 620 -26.64 -14.70 -3.92
C GLY A 620 -25.46 -15.54 -4.42
N ILE A 621 -24.97 -15.24 -5.62
CA ILE A 621 -23.74 -15.80 -6.15
C ILE A 621 -22.57 -14.98 -5.64
N LYS A 622 -21.58 -15.63 -5.03
CA LYS A 622 -20.41 -14.94 -4.48
C LYS A 622 -19.60 -14.28 -5.59
N ILE A 623 -19.15 -13.04 -5.36
CA ILE A 623 -18.26 -12.34 -6.30
C ILE A 623 -16.94 -13.11 -6.47
N SER A 624 -16.44 -13.77 -5.43
CA SER A 624 -15.25 -14.61 -5.52
C SER A 624 -15.44 -15.77 -6.51
N ALA A 625 -16.61 -16.42 -6.51
CA ALA A 625 -16.92 -17.50 -7.45
C ALA A 625 -17.01 -17.00 -8.90
N ILE A 626 -17.59 -15.82 -9.12
CA ILE A 626 -17.59 -15.14 -10.43
C ILE A 626 -16.15 -14.85 -10.87
N ALA A 627 -15.27 -14.41 -9.95
CA ALA A 627 -13.86 -14.16 -10.25
C ALA A 627 -13.13 -15.43 -10.74
N ILE A 628 -13.39 -16.58 -10.12
CA ILE A 628 -12.81 -17.87 -10.51
C ILE A 628 -13.27 -18.29 -11.91
N ASP A 629 -14.57 -18.16 -12.22
CA ASP A 629 -15.07 -18.45 -13.57
C ASP A 629 -14.48 -17.50 -14.63
N LEU A 630 -14.36 -16.21 -14.31
CA LEU A 630 -13.69 -15.25 -15.19
C LEU A 630 -12.22 -15.61 -15.42
N ASP A 631 -11.49 -16.04 -14.39
CA ASP A 631 -10.07 -16.44 -14.49
C ASP A 631 -9.90 -17.64 -15.43
N MET A 632 -10.76 -18.66 -15.32
CA MET A 632 -10.78 -19.80 -16.25
C MET A 632 -11.11 -19.36 -17.70
N ARG A 633 -12.09 -18.46 -17.88
CA ARG A 633 -12.47 -17.93 -19.19
C ARG A 633 -11.39 -17.07 -19.83
N ALA A 634 -10.66 -16.28 -19.05
CA ALA A 634 -9.57 -15.44 -19.52
C ALA A 634 -8.35 -16.24 -20.02
N ARG A 635 -8.25 -17.53 -19.68
CA ARG A 635 -7.20 -18.42 -20.18
C ARG A 635 -7.61 -19.11 -21.47
N ASN A 636 -8.76 -19.81 -21.45
CA ASN A 636 -9.15 -20.73 -22.53
C ASN A 636 -10.63 -20.61 -22.95
N GLY A 637 -11.33 -19.56 -22.51
CA GLY A 637 -12.75 -19.36 -22.78
C GLY A 637 -13.06 -18.66 -24.11
N PRO A 638 -14.30 -18.81 -24.64
CA PRO A 638 -14.72 -18.15 -25.88
C PRO A 638 -14.81 -16.61 -25.77
N ASP A 639 -14.85 -16.09 -24.55
CA ASP A 639 -14.98 -14.69 -24.16
C ASP A 639 -13.71 -14.14 -23.47
N GLN A 640 -12.55 -14.73 -23.80
CA GLN A 640 -11.24 -14.47 -23.19
C GLN A 640 -10.91 -12.99 -22.95
N GLN A 641 -11.04 -12.15 -23.98
CA GLN A 641 -10.67 -10.73 -23.92
C GLN A 641 -11.58 -9.95 -22.95
N SER A 642 -12.87 -10.21 -22.99
CA SER A 642 -13.84 -9.54 -22.11
C SER A 642 -13.68 -10.01 -20.67
N ALA A 643 -13.39 -11.30 -20.45
CA ALA A 643 -13.11 -11.82 -19.11
C ALA A 643 -11.83 -11.22 -18.51
N ALA A 644 -10.74 -11.16 -19.30
CA ALA A 644 -9.49 -10.52 -18.90
C ALA A 644 -9.66 -9.02 -18.59
N GLU A 645 -10.53 -8.31 -19.33
CA GLU A 645 -10.84 -6.91 -19.06
C GLU A 645 -11.56 -6.70 -17.73
N VAL A 646 -12.59 -7.51 -17.42
CA VAL A 646 -13.27 -7.44 -16.12
C VAL A 646 -12.30 -7.77 -14.98
N LEU A 647 -11.47 -8.80 -15.14
CA LEU A 647 -10.50 -9.23 -14.12
C LEU A 647 -9.47 -8.17 -13.75
N ARG A 648 -9.09 -7.29 -14.69
CA ARG A 648 -8.18 -6.15 -14.43
C ARG A 648 -8.76 -5.13 -13.46
N HIS A 649 -10.09 -5.08 -13.31
CA HIS A 649 -10.77 -4.19 -12.38
C HIS A 649 -11.12 -4.85 -11.04
N MET A 650 -10.83 -6.15 -10.85
CA MET A 650 -11.07 -6.84 -9.58
C MET A 650 -9.82 -6.79 -8.68
N GLY A 651 -9.97 -6.24 -7.48
CA GLY A 651 -8.89 -6.13 -6.49
C GLY A 651 -8.74 -7.38 -5.60
N GLY A 652 -7.56 -7.52 -4.97
CA GLY A 652 -7.28 -8.59 -3.99
C GLY A 652 -6.99 -9.98 -4.58
N SER A 653 -6.72 -10.95 -3.72
CA SER A 653 -6.67 -12.40 -4.01
C SER A 653 -7.90 -13.10 -3.45
N ASP A 654 -8.20 -14.30 -3.95
CA ASP A 654 -9.16 -15.18 -3.31
C ASP A 654 -8.44 -16.02 -2.24
N SER A 655 -8.95 -16.04 -1.02
CA SER A 655 -8.32 -16.70 0.14
C SER A 655 -8.34 -18.23 0.08
N ARG A 656 -9.02 -18.85 -0.90
CA ARG A 656 -9.07 -20.31 -1.09
C ARG A 656 -8.20 -20.79 -2.25
N THR A 657 -8.05 -19.96 -3.27
CA THR A 657 -7.24 -20.27 -4.47
C THR A 657 -5.90 -19.54 -4.49
N GLY A 658 -5.69 -18.61 -3.55
CA GLY A 658 -4.45 -17.86 -3.39
C GLY A 658 -4.25 -16.83 -4.50
N PHE A 659 -3.01 -16.39 -4.66
CA PHE A 659 -2.64 -15.44 -5.71
C PHE A 659 -2.79 -16.04 -7.12
N PHE A 660 -2.35 -17.28 -7.32
CA PHE A 660 -2.33 -17.96 -8.62
C PHE A 660 -3.71 -18.37 -9.15
N GLY A 661 -4.74 -18.29 -8.30
CA GLY A 661 -6.13 -18.55 -8.71
C GLY A 661 -6.30 -19.96 -9.25
N THR A 662 -6.74 -20.06 -10.51
CA THR A 662 -7.03 -21.35 -11.16
C THR A 662 -5.81 -22.01 -11.82
N LEU A 663 -4.64 -21.37 -11.80
CA LEU A 663 -3.43 -21.91 -12.46
C LEU A 663 -3.06 -23.28 -11.89
N GLY A 664 -2.76 -24.24 -12.76
CA GLY A 664 -2.26 -25.55 -12.34
C GLY A 664 -3.28 -26.48 -11.69
N ARG A 665 -4.57 -26.07 -11.55
CA ARG A 665 -5.65 -26.90 -11.00
C ARG A 665 -6.49 -27.49 -12.12
N GLU A 666 -6.79 -28.78 -12.02
CA GLU A 666 -7.77 -29.43 -12.88
C GLU A 666 -9.18 -29.21 -12.34
N ALA A 667 -10.09 -28.78 -13.22
CA ALA A 667 -11.51 -28.65 -12.96
C ALA A 667 -12.29 -29.42 -14.04
N THR A 668 -12.91 -30.53 -13.65
CA THR A 668 -13.55 -31.48 -14.57
C THR A 668 -15.05 -31.26 -14.74
N GLY A 669 -15.64 -30.36 -13.95
CA GLY A 669 -17.06 -30.02 -14.00
C GLY A 669 -17.58 -29.66 -15.38
N GLU A 670 -18.79 -30.12 -15.70
CA GLU A 670 -19.45 -29.85 -16.98
C GLU A 670 -19.98 -28.40 -17.02
N SER A 671 -20.52 -27.91 -15.90
CA SER A 671 -20.97 -26.52 -15.72
C SER A 671 -19.89 -25.61 -15.13
N ALA A 672 -20.01 -24.28 -15.27
CA ALA A 672 -19.08 -23.36 -14.62
C ALA A 672 -19.17 -23.45 -13.10
N PHE A 673 -20.35 -23.67 -12.55
CA PHE A 673 -20.60 -23.90 -11.14
C PHE A 673 -19.78 -25.08 -10.63
N GLU A 674 -19.87 -26.24 -11.29
CA GLU A 674 -19.09 -27.42 -10.94
C GLU A 674 -17.59 -27.17 -11.09
N ARG A 675 -17.14 -26.48 -12.14
CA ARG A 675 -15.71 -26.15 -12.30
C ARG A 675 -15.20 -25.24 -11.18
N VAL A 676 -15.99 -24.25 -10.75
CA VAL A 676 -15.63 -23.40 -9.61
C VAL A 676 -15.56 -24.21 -8.31
N VAL A 677 -16.53 -25.11 -8.09
CA VAL A 677 -16.52 -26.03 -6.94
C VAL A 677 -15.28 -26.95 -6.97
N ASP A 678 -14.97 -27.55 -8.12
CA ASP A 678 -13.79 -28.38 -8.31
C ASP A 678 -12.51 -27.58 -8.01
N THR A 679 -12.41 -26.35 -8.53
CA THR A 679 -11.27 -25.46 -8.28
C THR A 679 -11.09 -25.13 -6.80
N TYR A 680 -12.19 -24.87 -6.08
CA TYR A 680 -12.14 -24.61 -4.64
C TYR A 680 -11.80 -25.84 -3.81
N ARG A 681 -12.11 -27.05 -4.31
CA ARG A 681 -11.72 -28.33 -3.68
C ARG A 681 -10.32 -28.78 -4.09
N GLY A 682 -9.81 -28.29 -5.21
CA GLY A 682 -8.51 -28.65 -5.77
C GLY A 682 -7.30 -28.04 -5.08
N GLY A 683 -7.44 -27.49 -3.86
CA GLY A 683 -6.31 -26.93 -3.10
C GLY A 683 -5.25 -27.97 -2.70
N GLU A 684 -5.55 -29.26 -2.81
CA GLU A 684 -4.56 -30.33 -2.65
C GLU A 684 -3.71 -30.56 -3.91
N GLN A 685 -4.09 -29.98 -5.06
CA GLN A 685 -3.43 -30.18 -6.34
C GLN A 685 -2.21 -29.26 -6.55
N ASP A 686 -1.92 -28.35 -5.63
CA ASP A 686 -0.80 -27.43 -5.73
C ASP A 686 -0.09 -27.13 -4.41
N VAL A 687 1.17 -26.69 -4.54
CA VAL A 687 1.94 -26.03 -3.46
C VAL A 687 2.55 -24.75 -4.02
N ASP A 688 2.24 -23.63 -3.38
CA ASP A 688 2.73 -22.31 -3.76
C ASP A 688 3.97 -21.92 -2.94
N VAL A 689 5.06 -21.56 -3.63
CA VAL A 689 6.33 -21.18 -3.02
C VAL A 689 6.77 -19.80 -3.49
N ALA A 690 7.13 -18.94 -2.54
CA ALA A 690 7.76 -17.64 -2.82
C ALA A 690 9.16 -17.53 -2.23
N PHE A 691 10.03 -16.80 -2.92
CA PHE A 691 11.30 -16.31 -2.41
C PHE A 691 11.28 -14.79 -2.38
N TRP A 692 11.73 -14.20 -1.27
CA TRP A 692 11.62 -12.77 -1.07
C TRP A 692 12.73 -12.20 -0.20
N ASN A 693 13.51 -11.29 -0.79
CA ASN A 693 14.34 -10.37 -0.03
C ASN A 693 13.47 -9.27 0.59
N VAL A 694 13.34 -9.30 1.93
CA VAL A 694 12.49 -8.37 2.68
C VAL A 694 13.22 -7.06 3.01
N GLU A 695 14.48 -6.91 2.62
CA GLU A 695 15.34 -5.71 2.77
C GLU A 695 15.43 -5.18 4.21
N TRP A 696 16.59 -5.34 4.86
CA TRP A 696 16.86 -4.88 6.24
C TRP A 696 15.90 -5.41 7.31
N PHE A 697 15.07 -6.42 7.02
CA PHE A 697 14.07 -6.93 7.97
C PHE A 697 14.72 -7.41 9.28
N SER A 698 15.87 -8.08 9.20
CA SER A 698 16.67 -8.48 10.37
C SER A 698 16.96 -7.37 11.39
N ARG A 699 17.02 -6.10 10.95
CA ARG A 699 17.30 -4.93 11.80
C ARG A 699 16.07 -4.06 12.04
N ASN A 700 15.22 -3.90 11.03
CA ASN A 700 14.09 -2.97 11.04
C ASN A 700 12.73 -3.70 11.12
N PHE A 701 12.70 -4.99 11.47
CA PHE A 701 11.45 -5.78 11.42
C PHE A 701 10.34 -5.16 12.24
N ARG A 702 10.63 -4.48 13.37
CA ARG A 702 9.59 -3.89 14.22
C ARG A 702 8.76 -2.83 13.50
N GLU A 703 9.36 -2.09 12.58
CA GLU A 703 8.69 -1.07 11.76
C GLU A 703 7.98 -1.71 10.56
N LYS A 704 8.61 -2.74 9.96
CA LYS A 704 8.12 -3.39 8.73
C LYS A 704 7.13 -4.54 8.99
N LEU A 705 6.96 -4.99 10.24
CA LEU A 705 6.29 -6.24 10.62
C LEU A 705 4.87 -6.34 10.04
N GLN A 706 4.05 -5.31 10.26
CA GLN A 706 2.65 -5.32 9.83
C GLN A 706 2.54 -5.27 8.31
N SER A 707 3.38 -4.49 7.63
CA SER A 707 3.37 -4.36 6.17
C SER A 707 3.80 -5.67 5.49
N VAL A 708 4.85 -6.31 6.02
CA VAL A 708 5.33 -7.62 5.54
C VAL A 708 4.28 -8.71 5.80
N ALA A 709 3.70 -8.77 7.01
CA ALA A 709 2.64 -9.72 7.34
C ALA A 709 1.41 -9.53 6.44
N ARG A 710 1.04 -8.29 6.12
CA ARG A 710 -0.06 -7.96 5.21
C ARG A 710 0.20 -8.46 3.79
N VAL A 711 1.40 -8.28 3.25
CA VAL A 711 1.74 -8.81 1.91
C VAL A 711 1.64 -10.33 1.88
N ILE A 712 2.17 -11.02 2.89
CA ILE A 712 2.10 -12.48 3.00
C ILE A 712 0.64 -12.96 3.11
N ALA A 713 -0.17 -12.28 3.94
CA ALA A 713 -1.59 -12.60 4.08
C ALA A 713 -2.40 -12.32 2.81
N ASP A 714 -2.12 -11.21 2.13
CA ASP A 714 -2.79 -10.82 0.88
C ASP A 714 -2.42 -11.74 -0.29
N LEU A 715 -1.24 -12.38 -0.27
CA LEU A 715 -0.81 -13.31 -1.31
C LEU A 715 -1.20 -14.77 -1.00
N ASN A 716 -1.31 -15.11 0.29
CA ASN A 716 -1.85 -16.37 0.80
C ASN A 716 -1.23 -17.62 0.14
N LEU A 717 0.10 -17.67 0.12
CA LEU A 717 0.89 -18.81 -0.39
C LEU A 717 1.22 -19.80 0.72
N ASP A 718 1.65 -21.01 0.35
CA ASP A 718 1.95 -22.09 1.29
C ASP A 718 3.31 -21.95 1.96
N ILE A 719 4.35 -21.58 1.20
CA ILE A 719 5.73 -21.52 1.68
C ILE A 719 6.39 -20.20 1.26
N TRP A 720 7.09 -19.58 2.20
CA TRP A 720 7.87 -18.36 1.98
C TRP A 720 9.30 -18.55 2.43
N ALA A 721 10.23 -18.48 1.48
CA ALA A 721 11.66 -18.33 1.71
C ALA A 721 12.01 -16.84 1.83
N LEU A 722 12.39 -16.41 3.02
CA LEU A 722 12.68 -15.03 3.36
C LEU A 722 14.19 -14.80 3.48
N GLU A 723 14.67 -13.74 2.85
CA GLU A 723 16.05 -13.28 2.95
C GLU A 723 16.13 -11.97 3.72
N GLU A 724 17.35 -11.64 4.17
CA GLU A 724 17.63 -10.49 5.02
C GLU A 724 16.88 -10.46 6.36
N THR A 725 16.35 -11.59 6.80
CA THR A 725 15.68 -11.77 8.09
C THR A 725 16.65 -12.20 9.20
N SER A 726 16.16 -12.33 10.43
CA SER A 726 16.84 -12.89 11.60
C SER A 726 15.93 -13.88 12.31
N PRO A 727 16.44 -14.77 13.19
CA PRO A 727 15.57 -15.69 13.94
C PRO A 727 14.47 -14.96 14.73
N GLU A 728 14.82 -13.86 15.38
CA GLU A 728 13.87 -13.01 16.14
C GLU A 728 12.82 -12.37 15.22
N ALA A 729 13.24 -11.84 14.07
CA ALA A 729 12.34 -11.20 13.12
C ALA A 729 11.35 -12.20 12.49
N THR A 730 11.82 -13.40 12.14
CA THR A 730 10.98 -14.46 11.58
C THR A 730 9.96 -14.97 12.60
N GLU A 731 10.37 -15.17 13.86
CA GLU A 731 9.44 -15.57 14.93
C GLU A 731 8.36 -14.51 15.16
N ALA A 732 8.75 -13.23 15.19
CA ALA A 732 7.80 -12.12 15.32
C ALA A 732 6.81 -12.05 14.15
N LEU A 733 7.26 -12.33 12.93
CA LEU A 733 6.42 -12.35 11.74
C LEU A 733 5.35 -13.45 11.79
N VAL A 734 5.74 -14.67 12.19
CA VAL A 734 4.77 -15.77 12.37
C VAL A 734 3.76 -15.45 13.47
N ALA A 735 4.21 -14.86 14.58
CA ALA A 735 3.32 -14.42 15.64
C ALA A 735 2.33 -13.35 15.17
N GLU A 736 2.77 -12.39 14.34
CA GLU A 736 1.92 -11.34 13.78
C GLU A 736 0.89 -11.90 12.79
N LEU A 737 1.30 -12.82 11.91
CA LEU A 737 0.38 -13.51 10.98
C LEU A 737 -0.74 -14.23 11.73
N LYS A 738 -0.41 -14.89 12.83
CA LYS A 738 -1.39 -15.54 13.70
C LYS A 738 -2.30 -14.54 14.41
N ARG A 739 -1.75 -13.46 14.94
CA ARG A 739 -2.46 -12.46 15.75
C ARG A 739 -3.42 -11.60 14.91
N SER A 740 -2.95 -11.08 13.78
CA SER A 740 -3.68 -10.11 12.96
C SER A 740 -4.49 -10.76 11.83
N PHE A 741 -4.05 -11.91 11.32
CA PHE A 741 -4.67 -12.56 10.15
C PHE A 741 -5.19 -13.98 10.43
N GLN A 742 -5.00 -14.50 11.65
CA GLN A 742 -5.43 -15.86 12.05
C GLN A 742 -4.83 -16.97 11.17
N MET A 743 -3.66 -16.72 10.58
CA MET A 743 -2.94 -17.67 9.75
C MET A 743 -1.94 -18.47 10.60
N ASP A 744 -2.04 -19.80 10.58
CA ASP A 744 -1.20 -20.67 11.42
C ASP A 744 0.05 -21.11 10.64
N PHE A 745 1.08 -20.27 10.70
CA PHE A 745 2.38 -20.56 10.10
C PHE A 745 3.33 -21.18 11.13
N ASP A 746 4.25 -22.01 10.65
CA ASP A 746 5.44 -22.47 11.38
C ASP A 746 6.69 -21.96 10.64
N PHE A 747 7.87 -22.06 11.27
CA PHE A 747 9.10 -21.55 10.68
C PHE A 747 10.36 -22.31 11.04
N ALA A 748 11.38 -22.15 10.21
CA ALA A 748 12.72 -22.60 10.47
C ALA A 748 13.74 -21.64 9.84
N VAL A 749 14.86 -21.44 10.50
CA VAL A 749 15.91 -20.49 10.10
C VAL A 749 17.19 -21.24 9.72
N SER A 750 17.92 -20.77 8.71
CA SER A 750 19.11 -21.47 8.22
C SER A 750 20.21 -21.54 9.29
N GLU A 751 20.36 -20.49 10.10
CA GLU A 751 21.29 -20.38 11.22
C GLU A 751 20.55 -20.07 12.54
N PRO A 752 20.00 -21.07 13.27
CA PRO A 752 19.22 -20.85 14.50
C PRO A 752 20.00 -20.18 15.64
N GLY A 753 21.32 -20.37 15.68
CA GLY A 753 22.20 -19.74 16.67
C GLY A 753 22.73 -18.36 16.25
N ALA A 754 22.22 -17.76 15.17
CA ALA A 754 22.64 -16.44 14.74
C ALA A 754 22.25 -15.36 15.77
N ALA A 755 23.15 -14.41 16.01
CA ALA A 755 22.87 -13.28 16.90
C ALA A 755 21.74 -12.38 16.33
N SER A 756 21.00 -11.71 17.21
CA SER A 756 20.01 -10.71 16.81
C SER A 756 20.65 -9.63 15.93
N GLY A 757 19.99 -9.27 14.83
CA GLY A 757 20.50 -8.33 13.81
C GLY A 757 21.47 -8.91 12.77
N ARG A 758 21.90 -10.18 12.88
CA ARG A 758 22.62 -10.86 11.80
C ARG A 758 21.61 -11.30 10.74
N GLN A 759 21.76 -10.77 9.53
CA GLN A 759 21.04 -11.25 8.35
C GLN A 759 21.31 -12.74 8.13
N THR A 760 20.23 -13.49 7.94
CA THR A 760 20.19 -14.90 7.57
C THR A 760 19.03 -15.12 6.60
N THR A 761 18.86 -16.36 6.16
CA THR A 761 17.68 -16.83 5.44
C THR A 761 16.79 -17.63 6.37
N ALA A 762 15.48 -17.58 6.15
CA ALA A 762 14.51 -18.38 6.87
C ALA A 762 13.41 -18.87 5.93
N VAL A 763 12.68 -19.89 6.34
CA VAL A 763 11.46 -20.33 5.68
C VAL A 763 10.31 -20.30 6.68
N ILE A 764 9.17 -19.79 6.25
CA ILE A 764 7.90 -19.92 6.98
C ILE A 764 6.90 -20.68 6.11
N TRP A 765 5.99 -21.43 6.70
CA TRP A 765 5.02 -22.21 5.94
C TRP A 765 3.69 -22.38 6.66
N ASN A 766 2.61 -22.51 5.87
CA ASN A 766 1.29 -22.76 6.38
C ASN A 766 1.13 -24.22 6.85
N ARG A 767 0.85 -24.40 8.15
CA ARG A 767 0.75 -25.74 8.76
C ARG A 767 -0.44 -26.56 8.28
N THR A 768 -1.42 -25.92 7.65
CA THR A 768 -2.59 -26.63 7.13
C THR A 768 -2.32 -27.31 5.79
N THR A 769 -1.38 -26.79 4.99
CA THR A 769 -1.14 -27.24 3.61
C THR A 769 0.17 -28.00 3.45
N VAL A 770 1.20 -27.69 4.24
CA VAL A 770 2.50 -28.37 4.18
C VAL A 770 3.10 -28.61 5.56
N GLN A 771 3.99 -29.61 5.63
CA GLN A 771 4.87 -29.85 6.77
C GLN A 771 6.31 -29.53 6.35
N GLY A 772 6.97 -28.66 7.11
CA GLY A 772 8.36 -28.25 6.88
C GLY A 772 9.29 -28.72 8.00
N ALA A 773 10.54 -29.01 7.64
CA ALA A 773 11.61 -29.27 8.60
C ALA A 773 12.96 -28.80 8.08
N ARG A 774 13.79 -28.21 8.95
CA ARG A 774 15.21 -27.96 8.65
C ARG A 774 15.99 -29.26 8.72
N LEU A 775 16.77 -29.54 7.69
CA LEU A 775 17.73 -30.63 7.66
C LEU A 775 19.15 -30.08 7.87
N ASP A 776 20.05 -30.95 8.31
CA ASP A 776 21.47 -30.67 8.25
C ASP A 776 22.02 -31.14 6.91
N TRP A 777 22.94 -30.37 6.34
CA TRP A 777 23.62 -30.79 5.12
C TRP A 777 24.52 -32.00 5.36
N PRO A 778 24.71 -32.89 4.36
CA PRO A 778 25.76 -33.90 4.38
C PRO A 778 27.10 -33.31 4.79
N ALA A 779 27.90 -34.02 5.58
CA ALA A 779 29.13 -33.48 6.15
C ALA A 779 30.13 -32.95 5.10
N GLU A 780 30.15 -33.54 3.90
CA GLU A 780 30.94 -33.02 2.78
C GLU A 780 30.32 -31.75 2.18
N ALA A 781 29.00 -31.70 1.99
CA ALA A 781 28.30 -30.52 1.50
C ALA A 781 28.42 -29.33 2.46
N ASP A 782 28.25 -29.54 3.77
CA ASP A 782 28.40 -28.47 4.79
C ASP A 782 29.81 -27.85 4.75
N ARG A 783 30.86 -28.69 4.59
CA ARG A 783 32.23 -28.18 4.44
C ARG A 783 32.36 -27.28 3.21
N LEU A 784 31.80 -27.68 2.07
CA LEU A 784 31.85 -26.89 0.83
C LEU A 784 31.11 -25.55 0.98
N LEU A 785 29.94 -25.55 1.64
CA LEU A 785 29.14 -24.34 1.85
C LEU A 785 29.78 -23.33 2.82
N ARG A 786 30.77 -23.75 3.61
CA ARG A 786 31.51 -22.89 4.55
C ARG A 786 32.85 -22.39 4.01
N LEU A 787 33.21 -22.77 2.79
CA LEU A 787 34.49 -22.40 2.19
C LEU A 787 34.68 -20.88 2.13
N ASP A 788 35.90 -20.47 2.45
CA ASP A 788 36.43 -19.18 2.09
C ASP A 788 37.20 -19.33 0.77
N SER A 789 37.07 -18.35 -0.14
CA SER A 789 37.75 -18.40 -1.43
C SER A 789 39.28 -18.51 -1.35
N ARG A 790 39.86 -18.19 -0.20
CA ARG A 790 41.30 -18.32 0.09
C ARG A 790 41.71 -19.75 0.43
N ASP A 791 40.77 -20.63 0.75
CA ASP A 791 41.04 -22.02 1.10
C ASP A 791 41.57 -22.79 -0.13
N PRO A 792 42.59 -23.67 0.01
CA PRO A 792 43.13 -24.43 -1.12
C PRO A 792 42.10 -25.26 -1.88
N GLU A 793 41.06 -25.73 -1.19
CA GLU A 793 39.95 -26.49 -1.78
C GLU A 793 38.99 -25.59 -2.57
N ALA A 794 38.92 -24.28 -2.27
CA ALA A 794 38.16 -23.31 -3.03
C ALA A 794 38.91 -22.80 -4.27
N GLN A 795 40.25 -22.87 -4.27
CA GLN A 795 41.10 -22.40 -5.39
C GLN A 795 40.87 -23.16 -6.71
N GLN A 796 40.21 -24.31 -6.68
CA GLN A 796 39.76 -25.01 -7.88
C GLN A 796 38.63 -24.28 -8.64
N PHE A 797 38.06 -23.21 -8.08
CA PHE A 797 36.89 -22.50 -8.60
C PHE A 797 37.11 -20.99 -8.92
N GLU A 798 38.37 -20.52 -9.07
CA GLU A 798 38.82 -19.10 -9.21
C GLU A 798 38.93 -18.34 -7.87
N ALA A 799 39.85 -17.35 -7.73
CA ALA A 799 40.18 -16.72 -6.43
C ALA A 799 39.87 -15.20 -6.33
N GLU A 800 39.11 -14.81 -5.29
CA GLU A 800 38.93 -13.43 -4.76
C GLU A 800 38.59 -13.42 -3.25
N ASP A 801 39.31 -12.66 -2.41
CA ASP A 801 39.42 -12.80 -0.94
C ASP A 801 38.13 -12.75 -0.08
N GLY A 802 37.72 -13.88 0.52
CA GLY A 802 36.65 -13.99 1.53
C GLY A 802 35.59 -15.09 1.28
N ARG A 803 34.57 -15.19 2.15
CA ARG A 803 33.57 -16.27 2.12
C ARG A 803 32.78 -16.37 0.82
N ILE A 804 32.58 -17.61 0.33
CA ILE A 804 31.74 -17.89 -0.84
C ILE A 804 30.27 -17.57 -0.50
N PHE A 805 29.79 -18.06 0.64
CA PHE A 805 28.46 -17.78 1.17
C PHE A 805 28.54 -16.92 2.44
N ASN A 806 28.13 -15.65 2.34
CA ASN A 806 28.03 -14.76 3.51
C ASN A 806 26.81 -15.04 4.37
N ARG A 807 25.78 -15.63 3.77
CA ARG A 807 24.56 -16.13 4.38
C ARG A 807 24.54 -17.62 4.09
N TYR A 808 24.53 -18.43 5.13
CA TYR A 808 24.61 -19.88 4.96
C TYR A 808 23.32 -20.41 4.31
N PRO A 809 23.38 -21.10 3.16
CA PRO A 809 22.19 -21.68 2.53
C PRO A 809 21.63 -22.80 3.41
N GLY A 810 20.45 -22.62 3.98
CA GLY A 810 19.79 -23.67 4.76
C GLY A 810 19.21 -24.75 3.86
N LEU A 811 19.15 -25.99 4.35
CA LEU A 811 18.44 -27.08 3.70
C LEU A 811 17.12 -27.34 4.43
N PHE A 812 16.01 -27.30 3.70
CA PHE A 812 14.68 -27.54 4.26
C PHE A 812 13.98 -28.62 3.45
N ARG A 813 13.22 -29.49 4.12
CA ARG A 813 12.35 -30.47 3.48
C ARG A 813 10.91 -30.06 3.69
N PHE A 814 10.12 -30.16 2.62
CA PHE A 814 8.69 -29.95 2.66
C PHE A 814 7.95 -31.17 2.13
N SER A 815 6.82 -31.46 2.76
CA SER A 815 5.87 -32.50 2.37
C SER A 815 4.46 -31.91 2.36
N SER A 816 3.67 -32.18 1.31
CA SER A 816 2.26 -31.81 1.30
C SER A 816 1.50 -32.53 2.43
N THR A 817 0.57 -31.83 3.12
CA THR A 817 -0.27 -32.46 4.16
C THR A 817 -1.33 -33.39 3.57
N SER A 818 -1.79 -33.06 2.37
CA SER A 818 -2.72 -33.86 1.59
C SER A 818 -1.99 -34.68 0.53
N ALA A 819 -2.51 -35.88 0.25
CA ALA A 819 -1.95 -36.79 -0.74
C ALA A 819 -2.81 -36.77 -2.01
N VAL A 820 -2.22 -36.38 -3.14
CA VAL A 820 -2.85 -36.48 -4.46
C VAL A 820 -2.62 -37.88 -5.00
N SER A 821 -3.68 -38.59 -5.39
CA SER A 821 -3.59 -39.97 -5.89
C SER A 821 -2.86 -40.95 -4.94
N GLY A 822 -2.89 -40.67 -3.63
CA GLY A 822 -2.26 -41.50 -2.60
C GLY A 822 -0.75 -41.31 -2.44
N LYS A 823 -0.15 -40.28 -3.06
CA LYS A 823 1.26 -39.89 -2.88
C LYS A 823 1.34 -38.48 -2.29
N THR A 824 2.21 -38.31 -1.29
CA THR A 824 2.61 -36.99 -0.82
C THR A 824 3.70 -36.45 -1.73
N PHE A 825 3.71 -35.14 -1.96
CA PHE A 825 4.78 -34.49 -2.70
C PHE A 825 5.85 -34.02 -1.72
N ASP A 826 7.04 -34.60 -1.83
CA ASP A 826 8.20 -34.30 -1.01
C ASP A 826 9.25 -33.59 -1.87
N PHE A 827 9.81 -32.49 -1.37
CA PHE A 827 10.91 -31.79 -2.05
C PHE A 827 11.82 -31.07 -1.07
N LEU A 828 13.03 -30.74 -1.53
CA LEU A 828 13.98 -29.92 -0.80
C LEU A 828 13.90 -28.46 -1.26
N LEU A 829 13.92 -27.53 -0.31
CA LEU A 829 13.94 -26.10 -0.53
C LEU A 829 15.25 -25.49 -0.01
N VAL A 830 15.92 -24.66 -0.83
CA VAL A 830 17.16 -23.96 -0.46
C VAL A 830 17.02 -22.45 -0.76
N PRO A 831 16.82 -21.59 0.26
CA PRO A 831 16.86 -20.14 0.06
C PRO A 831 18.29 -19.65 -0.19
N LEU A 832 18.43 -18.70 -1.13
CA LEU A 832 19.71 -18.16 -1.58
C LEU A 832 19.75 -16.64 -1.36
N HIS A 833 20.87 -16.16 -0.82
CA HIS A 833 21.22 -14.74 -0.84
C HIS A 833 22.72 -14.64 -1.16
N LEU A 834 23.04 -14.37 -2.43
CA LEU A 834 24.41 -14.35 -2.94
C LEU A 834 25.02 -12.94 -2.89
N LYS A 835 26.35 -12.84 -3.00
CA LYS A 835 27.06 -11.56 -2.84
C LYS A 835 26.76 -10.58 -4.00
N ALA A 836 26.35 -9.36 -3.66
CA ALA A 836 26.20 -8.21 -4.56
C ALA A 836 27.52 -7.58 -5.07
N LEU A 837 27.44 -6.71 -6.10
CA LEU A 837 28.50 -5.93 -6.78
C LEU A 837 29.27 -6.70 -7.88
N ALA A 838 29.98 -5.95 -8.75
CA ALA A 838 30.77 -6.47 -9.87
C ALA A 838 31.93 -7.39 -9.43
N GLU A 839 32.57 -7.08 -8.30
CA GLU A 839 33.54 -7.95 -7.62
C GLU A 839 32.90 -9.29 -7.18
N GLY A 840 31.58 -9.34 -6.98
CA GLY A 840 30.86 -10.57 -6.63
C GLY A 840 30.79 -11.62 -7.74
N ALA A 841 31.13 -11.29 -9.00
CA ALA A 841 30.82 -12.16 -10.13
C ALA A 841 31.55 -13.50 -10.12
N LYS A 842 32.84 -13.51 -9.71
CA LYS A 842 33.61 -14.74 -9.54
C LYS A 842 33.05 -15.60 -8.40
N ARG A 843 32.62 -14.97 -7.31
CA ARG A 843 32.01 -15.68 -6.17
C ARG A 843 30.67 -16.30 -6.51
N ARG A 844 29.85 -15.65 -7.34
CA ARG A 844 28.58 -16.22 -7.81
C ARG A 844 28.82 -17.44 -8.71
N ARG A 845 29.86 -17.41 -9.56
CA ARG A 845 30.32 -18.62 -10.29
C ARG A 845 30.79 -19.74 -9.37
N MET A 846 31.61 -19.42 -8.35
CA MET A 846 32.01 -20.40 -7.34
C MET A 846 30.79 -20.98 -6.61
N ALA A 847 29.87 -20.12 -6.16
CA ALA A 847 28.65 -20.50 -5.46
C ALA A 847 27.79 -21.42 -6.34
N SER A 848 27.65 -21.13 -7.63
CA SER A 848 26.94 -21.98 -8.59
C SER A 848 27.52 -23.41 -8.66
N ASN A 849 28.85 -23.54 -8.78
CA ASN A 849 29.52 -24.85 -8.80
C ASN A 849 29.42 -25.58 -7.46
N VAL A 850 29.60 -24.85 -6.36
CA VAL A 850 29.52 -25.41 -5.01
C VAL A 850 28.10 -25.89 -4.71
N LEU A 851 27.07 -25.12 -5.06
CA LEU A 851 25.66 -25.51 -4.89
C LEU A 851 25.33 -26.75 -5.71
N ALA A 852 25.75 -26.82 -6.98
CA ALA A 852 25.54 -28.00 -7.82
C ALA A 852 26.09 -29.28 -7.15
N LYS A 853 27.31 -29.22 -6.61
CA LYS A 853 27.93 -30.35 -5.91
C LYS A 853 27.25 -30.65 -4.57
N ALA A 854 26.99 -29.62 -3.75
CA ALA A 854 26.37 -29.77 -2.44
C ALA A 854 24.96 -30.38 -2.53
N ILE A 855 24.17 -29.95 -3.50
CA ILE A 855 22.84 -30.48 -3.75
C ILE A 855 22.91 -31.92 -4.24
N GLY A 856 23.83 -32.25 -5.17
CA GLY A 856 24.03 -33.63 -5.60
C GLY A 856 24.35 -34.59 -4.44
N LEU A 857 25.11 -34.12 -3.44
CA LEU A 857 25.37 -34.88 -2.20
C LEU A 857 24.12 -35.01 -1.33
N ALA A 858 23.35 -33.93 -1.16
CA ALA A 858 22.11 -33.93 -0.37
C ALA A 858 21.04 -34.86 -0.98
N MET A 859 20.85 -34.81 -2.30
CA MET A 859 19.95 -35.70 -3.03
C MET A 859 20.35 -37.17 -2.85
N ALA A 860 21.65 -37.48 -2.89
CA ALA A 860 22.15 -38.83 -2.68
C ALA A 860 21.95 -39.35 -1.24
N GLU A 861 22.07 -38.48 -0.24
CA GLU A 861 21.90 -38.85 1.18
C GLU A 861 20.41 -38.97 1.57
N HIS A 862 19.57 -38.05 1.11
CA HIS A 862 18.16 -37.98 1.50
C HIS A 862 17.21 -38.74 0.56
N GLY A 863 17.68 -39.18 -0.60
CA GLY A 863 16.86 -39.91 -1.58
C GLY A 863 15.84 -39.04 -2.33
N GLU A 864 16.01 -37.71 -2.27
CA GLU A 864 15.13 -36.72 -2.91
C GLU A 864 15.66 -36.35 -4.30
N SER A 865 14.78 -36.39 -5.31
CA SER A 865 15.12 -35.94 -6.68
C SER A 865 14.75 -34.47 -6.95
N ASP A 866 13.87 -33.92 -6.12
CA ASP A 866 13.16 -32.68 -6.40
C ASP A 866 13.69 -31.59 -5.46
N VAL A 867 14.37 -30.61 -6.04
CA VAL A 867 15.02 -29.52 -5.32
C VAL A 867 14.63 -28.22 -5.97
N LEU A 868 14.08 -27.32 -5.15
CA LEU A 868 13.79 -25.95 -5.50
C LEU A 868 14.74 -25.03 -4.73
N MET A 869 15.41 -24.12 -5.41
CA MET A 869 16.25 -23.12 -4.75
C MET A 869 16.07 -21.76 -5.40
N GLY A 870 16.21 -20.69 -4.65
CA GLY A 870 15.99 -19.36 -5.21
C GLY A 870 16.14 -18.25 -4.18
N GLY A 871 15.96 -17.03 -4.64
CA GLY A 871 16.12 -15.80 -3.86
C GLY A 871 16.98 -14.76 -4.56
N ASP A 872 17.50 -13.79 -3.81
CA ASP A 872 18.39 -12.75 -4.30
C ASP A 872 19.75 -13.34 -4.69
N THR A 873 19.88 -13.62 -5.99
CA THR A 873 21.10 -14.14 -6.58
C THR A 873 22.06 -13.04 -7.00
N ASN A 874 21.65 -11.77 -6.96
CA ASN A 874 22.44 -10.60 -7.33
C ASN A 874 23.03 -10.65 -8.75
N ALA A 875 22.46 -11.43 -9.66
CA ALA A 875 22.83 -11.49 -11.07
C ALA A 875 21.69 -12.01 -11.96
N GLU A 876 21.63 -11.50 -13.18
CA GLU A 876 20.75 -11.99 -14.24
C GLU A 876 21.16 -13.40 -14.73
N ILE A 877 20.20 -14.21 -15.16
CA ILE A 877 20.42 -15.58 -15.64
C ILE A 877 21.33 -15.54 -16.88
N GLY A 878 21.15 -14.55 -17.76
CA GLY A 878 21.94 -14.35 -18.98
C GLY A 878 23.42 -14.00 -18.75
N SER A 879 23.82 -13.68 -17.52
CA SER A 879 25.19 -13.22 -17.20
C SER A 879 26.27 -14.31 -17.23
N GLY A 880 25.89 -15.58 -17.41
CA GLY A 880 26.80 -16.74 -17.42
C GLY A 880 27.35 -17.12 -16.03
N GLN A 881 26.87 -16.47 -14.96
CA GLN A 881 27.37 -16.70 -13.60
C GLN A 881 26.82 -17.97 -12.94
N PHE A 882 25.74 -18.53 -13.49
CA PHE A 882 25.08 -19.74 -12.97
C PHE A 882 25.38 -20.99 -13.81
N GLN A 883 26.41 -20.96 -14.66
CA GLN A 883 26.73 -22.05 -15.57
C GLN A 883 26.92 -23.40 -14.86
N GLY A 884 27.49 -23.43 -13.65
CA GLY A 884 27.67 -24.66 -12.89
C GLY A 884 26.36 -25.39 -12.54
N LEU A 885 25.31 -24.62 -12.25
CA LEU A 885 23.97 -25.14 -12.01
C LEU A 885 23.31 -25.62 -13.30
N LEU A 886 23.47 -24.85 -14.38
CA LEU A 886 22.93 -25.19 -15.70
C LEU A 886 23.60 -26.45 -16.29
N ASP A 887 24.91 -26.59 -16.13
CA ASP A 887 25.69 -27.78 -16.53
C ASP A 887 25.30 -29.01 -15.71
N ALA A 888 24.93 -28.83 -14.44
CA ALA A 888 24.35 -29.87 -13.60
C ALA A 888 22.88 -30.19 -13.93
N GLY A 889 22.29 -29.49 -14.90
CA GLY A 889 20.97 -29.77 -15.46
C GLY A 889 19.80 -29.02 -14.82
N PHE A 890 20.04 -28.10 -13.88
CA PHE A 890 18.96 -27.30 -13.27
C PHE A 890 18.28 -26.40 -14.32
N ALA A 891 16.96 -26.25 -14.22
CA ALA A 891 16.21 -25.24 -14.98
C ALA A 891 16.19 -23.93 -14.21
N ALA A 892 16.56 -22.83 -14.86
CA ALA A 892 16.34 -21.48 -14.33
C ALA A 892 14.94 -21.00 -14.76
N LEU A 893 14.04 -20.83 -13.80
CA LEU A 893 12.70 -20.28 -14.02
C LEU A 893 12.81 -18.76 -14.18
N GLY A 894 12.02 -18.16 -15.07
CA GLY A 894 12.07 -16.72 -15.37
C GLY A 894 13.03 -16.29 -16.47
N ALA A 895 13.78 -17.22 -17.08
CA ALA A 895 14.73 -16.89 -18.16
C ALA A 895 14.05 -16.37 -19.44
N ALA A 896 12.76 -16.64 -19.64
CA ALA A 896 11.95 -16.05 -20.71
C ALA A 896 11.51 -14.64 -20.35
N ASP A 897 10.98 -14.44 -19.14
CA ASP A 897 10.58 -13.14 -18.61
C ASP A 897 11.73 -12.13 -18.56
N GLU A 898 12.95 -12.58 -18.25
CA GLU A 898 14.18 -11.77 -18.32
C GLU A 898 14.44 -11.24 -19.74
N ARG A 899 14.28 -12.09 -20.76
CA ARG A 899 14.44 -11.69 -22.18
C ARG A 899 13.36 -10.72 -22.63
N ASP A 900 12.19 -10.80 -22.01
CA ASP A 900 11.03 -9.95 -22.29
C ASP A 900 11.03 -8.66 -21.43
N GLY A 901 12.05 -8.46 -20.58
CA GLY A 901 12.30 -7.21 -19.85
C GLY A 901 11.68 -7.12 -18.44
N ALA A 902 11.32 -8.24 -17.82
CA ALA A 902 10.83 -8.28 -16.45
C ALA A 902 11.93 -7.92 -15.42
N PHE A 903 11.54 -7.35 -14.28
CA PHE A 903 12.46 -6.91 -13.22
C PHE A 903 11.89 -7.22 -11.83
N THR A 904 12.74 -7.63 -10.90
CA THR A 904 12.37 -7.88 -9.49
C THR A 904 12.95 -6.83 -8.53
N TYR A 905 14.08 -6.22 -8.91
CA TYR A 905 14.70 -5.09 -8.21
C TYR A 905 14.19 -3.75 -8.74
N LEU A 906 13.71 -2.89 -7.84
CA LEU A 906 12.93 -1.70 -8.20
C LEU A 906 13.69 -0.37 -8.19
N LYS A 907 14.91 -0.30 -7.62
CA LYS A 907 15.69 0.94 -7.54
C LYS A 907 16.34 1.30 -8.88
N ARG A 908 16.07 2.50 -9.38
CA ARG A 908 16.75 3.07 -10.57
C ARG A 908 18.20 3.43 -10.24
N PRO A 909 19.14 3.36 -11.21
CA PRO A 909 18.95 3.04 -12.63
C PRO A 909 19.03 1.54 -12.98
N HIS A 910 19.10 0.62 -12.00
CA HIS A 910 19.46 -0.79 -12.22
C HIS A 910 18.26 -1.75 -12.16
N GLN A 911 17.15 -1.44 -12.83
CA GLN A 911 16.04 -2.40 -12.94
C GLN A 911 16.54 -3.69 -13.60
N SER A 912 16.61 -4.78 -12.84
CA SER A 912 17.15 -6.06 -13.29
C SER A 912 16.45 -7.22 -12.59
N LEU A 913 16.38 -8.37 -13.25
CA LEU A 913 15.91 -9.62 -12.66
C LEU A 913 17.08 -10.30 -11.93
N ILE A 914 17.29 -9.94 -10.66
CA ILE A 914 18.36 -10.52 -9.83
C ILE A 914 17.85 -11.54 -8.81
N ASP A 915 16.53 -11.69 -8.71
CA ASP A 915 15.88 -12.76 -7.96
C ASP A 915 15.54 -13.89 -8.93
N SER A 916 16.01 -15.11 -8.65
CA SER A 916 15.87 -16.25 -9.57
C SER A 916 15.48 -17.52 -8.83
N ILE A 917 14.74 -18.40 -9.50
CA ILE A 917 14.40 -19.73 -8.99
C ILE A 917 15.03 -20.78 -9.90
N PHE A 918 15.70 -21.77 -9.33
CA PHE A 918 16.26 -22.92 -10.01
C PHE A 918 15.57 -24.20 -9.53
N ALA A 919 15.10 -25.00 -10.47
CA ALA A 919 14.46 -26.28 -10.23
C ALA A 919 15.33 -27.44 -10.72
N SER A 920 15.39 -28.53 -9.96
CA SER A 920 16.16 -29.73 -10.34
C SER A 920 15.61 -30.37 -11.63
N PRO A 921 16.40 -31.22 -12.32
CA PRO A 921 15.96 -31.89 -13.54
C PRO A 921 14.65 -32.68 -13.40
N GLY A 922 14.40 -33.28 -12.23
CA GLY A 922 13.18 -34.05 -11.95
C GLY A 922 11.91 -33.20 -11.99
N MET A 923 12.01 -31.93 -11.61
CA MET A 923 10.88 -31.00 -11.56
C MET A 923 10.52 -30.36 -12.90
N LYS A 924 11.33 -30.56 -13.96
CA LYS A 924 11.08 -29.98 -15.30
C LYS A 924 9.79 -30.48 -15.96
N GLN A 925 9.21 -31.58 -15.47
CA GLN A 925 7.93 -32.12 -15.96
C GLN A 925 6.73 -31.56 -15.19
N THR A 926 6.98 -30.93 -14.04
CA THR A 926 5.97 -30.47 -13.07
C THR A 926 5.79 -28.94 -13.08
N ILE A 927 6.75 -28.21 -13.66
CA ILE A 927 6.77 -26.74 -13.73
C ILE A 927 6.92 -26.31 -15.19
N GLY A 928 5.85 -25.75 -15.77
CA GLY A 928 5.86 -25.09 -17.08
C GLY A 928 6.32 -23.63 -17.00
N ALA A 929 6.60 -23.00 -18.14
CA ALA A 929 6.94 -21.58 -18.21
C ALA A 929 5.79 -20.67 -17.73
N GLU A 930 4.56 -21.15 -17.80
CA GLU A 930 3.34 -20.47 -17.35
C GLU A 930 3.13 -20.54 -15.81
N ASP A 931 3.91 -21.37 -15.09
CA ASP A 931 3.77 -21.64 -13.65
C ASP A 931 4.70 -20.78 -12.77
N PHE A 932 5.56 -19.98 -13.41
CA PHE A 932 6.44 -19.00 -12.78
C PHE A 932 5.85 -17.60 -12.95
N ILE A 933 5.63 -16.90 -11.83
CA ILE A 933 5.12 -15.53 -11.85
C ILE A 933 6.03 -14.64 -11.01
N ILE A 934 6.63 -13.65 -11.68
CA ILE A 934 7.15 -12.45 -11.01
C ILE A 934 5.94 -11.59 -10.68
N ILE A 935 5.85 -11.00 -9.48
CA ILE A 935 4.76 -10.07 -9.18
C ILE A 935 4.69 -8.98 -10.27
N ALA A 936 3.68 -9.13 -11.14
CA ALA A 936 3.32 -8.15 -12.15
C ALA A 936 2.92 -6.86 -11.43
N ALA A 937 3.20 -5.72 -12.05
CA ALA A 937 2.91 -4.39 -11.53
C ALA A 937 1.41 -4.11 -11.27
N ASP A 938 0.54 -5.11 -11.43
CA ASP A 938 -0.91 -5.01 -11.49
C ASP A 938 -1.61 -5.07 -10.13
N ARG A 939 -0.87 -5.27 -9.03
CA ARG A 939 -1.39 -5.06 -7.67
C ARG A 939 -0.63 -3.92 -7.00
N THR A 940 -1.16 -2.72 -7.13
CA THR A 940 -0.60 -1.52 -6.50
C THR A 940 -0.71 -1.62 -4.98
N PHE A 941 0.38 -1.99 -4.33
CA PHE A 941 0.63 -1.63 -2.93
C PHE A 941 1.23 -0.22 -2.95
N PRO A 942 0.48 0.82 -2.51
CA PRO A 942 1.05 2.16 -2.39
C PRO A 942 2.31 2.07 -1.50
N ASN A 943 3.38 2.76 -1.89
CA ASN A 943 4.61 2.87 -1.08
C ASN A 943 5.36 1.53 -0.85
N PHE A 944 5.19 0.53 -1.73
CA PHE A 944 5.85 -0.79 -1.59
C PHE A 944 7.37 -0.70 -1.42
N VAL A 945 8.06 0.11 -2.24
CA VAL A 945 9.52 0.28 -2.16
C VAL A 945 9.93 0.97 -0.86
N THR A 946 9.18 1.98 -0.44
CA THR A 946 9.52 2.81 0.73
C THR A 946 9.14 2.16 2.07
N GLN A 947 8.12 1.30 2.11
CA GLN A 947 7.56 0.74 3.35
C GLN A 947 7.72 -0.80 3.47
N VAL A 948 8.01 -1.50 2.37
CA VAL A 948 7.95 -2.97 2.32
C VAL A 948 9.25 -3.60 1.84
N SER A 949 9.68 -3.38 0.59
CA SER A 949 10.97 -3.87 0.08
C SER A 949 11.27 -3.28 -1.30
N ASP A 950 12.54 -3.06 -1.62
CA ASP A 950 13.01 -2.78 -2.98
C ASP A 950 13.06 -4.02 -3.89
N HIS A 951 12.81 -5.23 -3.35
CA HIS A 951 12.62 -6.48 -4.09
C HIS A 951 11.16 -6.93 -4.09
N ARG A 952 10.69 -7.37 -5.26
CA ARG A 952 9.41 -8.09 -5.39
C ARG A 952 9.61 -9.59 -5.16
N PRO A 953 8.70 -10.25 -4.42
CA PRO A 953 8.67 -11.71 -4.34
C PRO A 953 8.67 -12.35 -5.74
N VAL A 954 9.49 -13.38 -5.92
CA VAL A 954 9.39 -14.31 -7.06
C VAL A 954 8.65 -15.56 -6.58
N MET A 955 7.68 -16.02 -7.36
CA MET A 955 6.75 -17.06 -6.93
C MET A 955 6.63 -18.15 -7.99
N VAL A 956 6.43 -19.38 -7.53
CA VAL A 956 6.17 -20.54 -8.39
C VAL A 956 5.06 -21.40 -7.77
N ARG A 957 4.16 -21.89 -8.62
CA ARG A 957 3.19 -22.92 -8.26
C ARG A 957 3.71 -24.28 -8.69
N LEU A 958 3.69 -25.26 -7.78
CA LEU A 958 4.05 -26.65 -8.06
C LEU A 958 2.76 -27.47 -8.20
N SER A 959 2.40 -27.87 -9.42
CA SER A 959 1.23 -28.73 -9.65
C SER A 959 1.51 -30.18 -9.29
N LEU A 960 0.65 -30.80 -8.48
CA LEU A 960 0.82 -32.15 -7.94
C LEU A 960 0.04 -33.24 -8.70
N GLY A 961 -0.66 -32.89 -9.78
CA GLY A 961 -1.45 -33.81 -10.61
C GLY A 961 -0.59 -34.72 -11.50
N GLU A 962 -1.12 -35.89 -11.89
CA GLU A 962 -0.49 -36.74 -12.91
C GLU A 962 -0.66 -36.08 -14.28
N THR A 963 0.43 -35.59 -14.88
CA THR A 963 0.42 -35.13 -16.28
C THR A 963 -0.02 -36.28 -17.20
N ALA A 964 -1.27 -36.25 -17.66
CA ALA A 964 -1.78 -37.18 -18.65
C ALA A 964 -1.34 -36.75 -20.06
N GLY A 965 -0.34 -37.46 -20.61
CA GLY A 965 -0.19 -37.66 -22.06
C GLY A 965 0.73 -36.70 -22.82
N GLU A 966 1.41 -37.27 -23.82
CA GLU A 966 2.25 -36.59 -24.81
C GLU A 966 1.59 -35.32 -25.40
N PRO A 967 2.40 -34.29 -25.75
CA PRO A 967 1.90 -33.09 -26.41
C PRO A 967 1.17 -33.47 -27.72
N PRO A 968 0.03 -32.84 -28.03
CA PRO A 968 -0.74 -33.18 -29.21
C PRO A 968 0.08 -32.90 -30.49
N PRO A 969 -0.02 -33.75 -31.52
CA PRO A 969 0.66 -33.50 -32.78
C PRO A 969 0.11 -32.19 -33.39
N PRO A 970 0.98 -31.36 -34.00
CA PRO A 970 0.54 -30.09 -34.60
C PRO A 970 -0.51 -30.37 -35.68
N THR A 971 -1.70 -29.83 -35.49
CA THR A 971 -2.78 -29.91 -36.48
C THR A 971 -2.51 -28.87 -37.58
N PRO A 972 -2.66 -29.20 -38.88
CA PRO A 972 -2.20 -28.35 -39.97
C PRO A 972 -3.11 -27.14 -40.15
N GLY A 973 -2.58 -25.95 -39.85
CA GLY A 973 -3.22 -24.66 -40.15
C GLY A 973 -3.12 -24.33 -41.64
N THR A 974 -4.28 -24.12 -42.26
CA THR A 974 -4.46 -23.57 -43.59
C THR A 974 -4.12 -22.09 -43.62
N THR A 975 -2.98 -21.79 -44.25
CA THR A 975 -2.64 -20.61 -45.09
C THR A 975 -3.35 -19.27 -44.82
N GLY A 976 -2.57 -18.28 -44.40
CA GLY A 976 -2.92 -16.86 -44.50
C GLY A 976 -1.79 -15.96 -43.99
N ASP A 977 -0.84 -15.67 -44.89
CA ASP A 977 0.19 -14.60 -44.86
C ASP A 977 1.17 -14.53 -43.68
N THR A 978 2.27 -15.28 -43.81
CA THR A 978 3.53 -15.05 -43.12
C THR A 978 4.43 -14.12 -43.95
N GLU A 979 4.67 -12.91 -43.44
CA GLU A 979 5.91 -12.20 -43.75
C GLU A 979 7.07 -12.92 -43.05
N THR A 980 8.05 -13.27 -43.87
CA THR A 980 9.26 -14.07 -43.65
C THR A 980 10.02 -13.85 -42.33
N ARG A 981 10.10 -14.90 -41.50
CA ARG A 981 11.25 -15.15 -40.61
C ARG A 981 12.48 -15.57 -41.46
N PRO A 982 13.71 -15.12 -41.17
CA PRO A 982 14.88 -15.61 -41.87
C PRO A 982 15.14 -17.09 -41.53
N ALA A 983 15.47 -17.87 -42.55
CA ALA A 983 15.79 -19.30 -42.43
C ALA A 983 17.07 -19.50 -41.61
N VAL A 984 17.09 -20.54 -40.78
CA VAL A 984 18.30 -21.06 -40.13
C VAL A 984 19.32 -21.43 -41.22
N PRO A 985 20.61 -21.05 -41.12
CA PRO A 985 21.57 -21.30 -42.18
C PRO A 985 21.81 -22.81 -42.38
N ASP A 986 21.99 -23.22 -43.63
CA ASP A 986 22.33 -24.59 -43.99
C ASP A 986 23.63 -25.02 -43.27
N ARG A 987 23.60 -26.17 -42.61
CA ARG A 987 24.71 -26.66 -41.77
C ARG A 987 25.98 -26.89 -42.60
N GLU A 988 25.83 -27.26 -43.87
CA GLU A 988 26.96 -27.41 -44.80
C GLU A 988 27.66 -26.07 -45.09
N LEU A 989 26.91 -24.97 -45.23
CA LEU A 989 27.46 -23.63 -45.45
C LEU A 989 28.20 -23.10 -44.21
N LEU A 990 27.70 -23.41 -43.01
CA LEU A 990 28.36 -23.05 -41.76
C LEU A 990 29.68 -23.80 -41.55
N GLU A 991 29.72 -25.08 -41.93
CA GLU A 991 30.95 -25.89 -41.85
C GLU A 991 31.99 -25.43 -42.89
N GLU A 992 31.56 -25.08 -44.11
CA GLU A 992 32.43 -24.54 -45.16
C GLU A 992 32.96 -23.14 -44.80
N PHE A 993 32.12 -22.27 -44.24
CA PHE A 993 32.52 -20.98 -43.70
C PHE A 993 33.55 -21.13 -42.58
N ALA A 994 33.29 -22.02 -41.60
CA ALA A 994 34.21 -22.26 -40.49
C ALA A 994 35.56 -22.85 -40.94
N ALA A 995 35.60 -23.58 -42.06
CA ALA A 995 36.83 -24.07 -42.67
C ALA A 995 37.60 -22.94 -43.36
N ARG A 996 36.93 -22.08 -44.14
CA ARG A 996 37.55 -20.92 -44.82
C ARG A 996 38.06 -19.89 -43.83
N PHE A 997 37.28 -19.58 -42.80
CA PHE A 997 37.65 -18.65 -41.74
C PHE A 997 38.88 -19.14 -40.96
N ARG A 998 38.99 -20.46 -40.70
CA ARG A 998 40.19 -21.02 -40.05
C ARG A 998 41.43 -20.97 -40.93
N ALA A 999 41.29 -21.01 -42.26
CA ALA A 999 42.41 -20.96 -43.19
C ALA A 999 42.91 -19.53 -43.47
N ASP A 1000 42.00 -18.55 -43.55
CA ASP A 1000 42.32 -17.13 -43.77
C ASP A 1000 41.27 -16.22 -43.09
N PRO A 1001 41.45 -15.91 -41.80
CA PRO A 1001 40.48 -15.11 -41.04
C PRO A 1001 40.30 -13.71 -41.62
N ASP A 1002 41.41 -13.05 -41.96
CA ASP A 1002 41.41 -11.65 -42.40
C ASP A 1002 40.88 -11.47 -43.83
N GLY A 1003 41.11 -12.46 -44.71
CA GLY A 1003 40.51 -12.47 -46.04
C GLY A 1003 39.01 -12.78 -46.00
N THR A 1004 38.60 -13.70 -45.13
CA THR A 1004 37.19 -14.08 -44.97
C THR A 1004 36.35 -12.93 -44.38
N LEU A 1005 36.89 -12.20 -43.39
CA LEU A 1005 36.24 -11.03 -42.82
C LEU A 1005 36.11 -9.86 -43.81
N ARG A 1006 37.13 -9.61 -44.63
CA ARG A 1006 37.06 -8.60 -45.69
C ARG A 1006 35.98 -8.92 -46.72
N GLN A 1007 35.89 -10.18 -47.12
CA GLN A 1007 34.89 -10.60 -48.11
C GLN A 1007 33.45 -10.51 -47.55
N LEU A 1008 33.26 -10.79 -46.26
CA LEU A 1008 31.97 -10.56 -45.59
C LEU A 1008 31.62 -9.08 -45.48
N ALA A 1009 32.59 -8.22 -45.19
CA ALA A 1009 32.38 -6.78 -45.18
C ALA A 1009 31.97 -6.27 -46.56
N ASP A 1010 32.61 -6.75 -47.63
CA ASP A 1010 32.26 -6.38 -49.01
C ASP A 1010 30.84 -6.86 -49.39
N ILE A 1011 30.43 -8.06 -48.96
CA ILE A 1011 29.07 -8.58 -49.20
C ILE A 1011 28.03 -7.74 -48.44
N TRP A 1012 28.31 -7.40 -47.19
CA TRP A 1012 27.45 -6.57 -46.34
C TRP A 1012 27.29 -5.16 -46.91
N GLU A 1013 28.37 -4.54 -47.37
CA GLU A 1013 28.33 -3.22 -48.01
C GLU A 1013 27.61 -3.24 -49.37
N SER A 1014 27.60 -4.39 -50.06
CA SER A 1014 26.87 -4.57 -51.32
C SER A 1014 25.39 -4.93 -51.18
N GLY A 1015 24.89 -5.13 -49.95
CA GLY A 1015 23.49 -5.45 -49.68
C GLY A 1015 23.05 -6.86 -50.10
N GLY A 1016 23.99 -7.80 -50.23
CA GLY A 1016 23.68 -9.22 -50.41
C GLY A 1016 23.24 -9.87 -49.09
N SER A 1017 22.29 -10.81 -49.14
CA SER A 1017 21.81 -11.57 -47.97
C SER A 1017 22.84 -12.59 -47.48
#